data_AF-A0A934U5X6-F1
#
_entry.id   AF-A0A934U5X6-F1
#
_cell.length_a   1.000
_cell.length_b   1.000
_cell.length_c   1.000
_cell.angle_alpha   90.00
_cell.angle_beta   90.00
_cell.angle_gamma   90.00
#
_symmetry.space_group_name_H-M   'P 1'
#
loop_
_entity.id
_entity.type
_entity.pdbx_description
1 polymer ?
#
loop_
_entity_poly.entity_id
_entity_poly.type
_entity_poly.pdbx_seq_one_letter_code
_entity_poly.pdbx_strand_id
1 'polypeptide(L)'
;MAPALDHLLLAVRDLERTAREFRAAGIDVVAGSPPGLPHGGVPTACARISCRNGVAIDLLSYGVSPYGQAVRLLAKTPAWGPLRSRGSAVERYIGDGLARTEGLIGMSIRVDDLAATVRALRDEGFDVDDPADFTRTDATGAESGWRVAAPGDPTLPILIEKLTPSLPTTEADRGIGIGWIAVRTDDTDRTATGYRVVLGEPEADGSWQLGPVAIRLDGGGRSPGLPNLRACLGSTPLPRSASSLGLVDAFNTLDTHSAASIDRLAQALRLQTVSYEDPTRIDDSQFVQLGELLETSFPKAHSELTVEKFGHSRLYTWPGTDPTRVAGLFLAHMDVVPVDDPDRWTHPPFSGVVDDEFVWGRGAIDDKSRVLALLEAIEGALTDGVRPTGTLYFAFGHDEEIGGENGACVIARELLERGVRAEILLDEGGVVTRGVVDGIDRPVASIMLGEKGFATVRLSTRDLGGHSSMPPKHTAVGRISRAVVALEDNPMPLLMSPTVLDMTKRLAPFMSEPRRSLLRSADRFSAVIARILTARPQTEALVRTTTAATVIRGGVKANVLPQHAEALVNFRILPGESVADVLAHCRATIADDRVDIELAPGMLAEPSPVSPSDGPEFALVAESARKVLPDVAVTTGLVPGATDARHYNDVAAVRFNFAPIILEQADLERIHGSDERISHENYQRLIAFDRILIERL
;
A
#
# COMPACT_ATOMS: atom_id res chain seq x y z
N MET A 1 27.48 21.82 12.33
CA MET A 1 28.19 21.56 11.06
C MET A 1 27.62 20.29 10.49
N ALA A 2 27.25 20.29 9.21
CA ALA A 2 26.75 19.10 8.52
C ALA A 2 27.92 18.18 8.16
N PRO A 3 27.74 16.84 8.15
CA PRO A 3 28.78 15.92 7.70
C PRO A 3 29.15 16.23 6.24
N ALA A 4 30.46 16.29 5.94
CA ALA A 4 30.97 16.47 4.58
C ALA A 4 31.05 15.09 3.90
N LEU A 5 30.24 14.89 2.87
CA LEU A 5 30.37 13.76 1.96
C LEU A 5 31.59 14.02 1.07
N ASP A 6 32.45 13.02 0.84
CA ASP A 6 33.64 13.18 -0.01
C ASP A 6 33.57 12.37 -1.33
N HIS A 7 32.91 11.20 -1.34
CA HIS A 7 32.83 10.32 -2.52
C HIS A 7 31.53 9.49 -2.52
N LEU A 8 31.02 9.15 -3.72
CA LEU A 8 29.86 8.28 -3.95
C LEU A 8 30.23 7.21 -5.00
N LEU A 9 29.82 5.95 -4.83
CA LEU A 9 30.14 4.87 -5.77
C LEU A 9 28.84 4.24 -6.28
N LEU A 10 28.69 4.09 -7.59
CA LEU A 10 27.48 3.56 -8.24
C LEU A 10 27.82 2.35 -9.11
N ALA A 11 27.29 1.18 -8.77
CA ALA A 11 27.42 -0.02 -9.58
C ALA A 11 26.35 -0.06 -10.69
N VAL A 12 26.76 -0.25 -11.94
CA VAL A 12 25.89 -0.17 -13.13
C VAL A 12 26.10 -1.40 -14.01
N ARG A 13 25.09 -1.83 -14.78
CA ARG A 13 25.26 -3.01 -15.67
C ARG A 13 25.97 -2.66 -16.96
N ASP A 14 25.50 -1.59 -17.61
CA ASP A 14 26.05 -1.08 -18.87
C ASP A 14 26.60 0.33 -18.62
N LEU A 15 27.92 0.41 -18.41
CA LEU A 15 28.60 1.67 -18.13
C LEU A 15 28.47 2.66 -19.28
N GLU A 16 28.51 2.18 -20.52
CA GLU A 16 28.49 3.07 -21.69
C GLU A 16 27.10 3.65 -21.90
N ARG A 17 26.04 2.84 -21.76
CA ARG A 17 24.66 3.31 -21.81
C ARG A 17 24.41 4.32 -20.70
N THR A 18 24.79 3.99 -19.47
CA THR A 18 24.60 4.88 -18.32
C THR A 18 25.38 6.19 -18.53
N ALA A 19 26.64 6.14 -18.94
CA ALA A 19 27.43 7.34 -19.22
C ALA A 19 26.84 8.20 -20.35
N ARG A 20 26.20 7.60 -21.36
CA ARG A 20 25.49 8.34 -22.42
C ARG A 20 24.25 9.04 -21.89
N GLU A 21 23.45 8.36 -21.07
CA GLU A 21 22.22 8.91 -20.47
C GLU A 21 22.54 10.07 -19.52
N PHE A 22 23.56 9.94 -18.67
CA PHE A 22 24.01 11.04 -17.80
C PHE A 22 24.53 12.25 -18.61
N ARG A 23 25.28 12.02 -19.70
CA ARG A 23 25.69 13.11 -20.60
C ARG A 23 24.50 13.77 -21.29
N ALA A 24 23.48 13.01 -21.68
CA ALA A 24 22.25 13.54 -22.27
C ALA A 24 21.45 14.40 -21.27
N ALA A 25 21.56 14.10 -19.97
CA ALA A 25 21.01 14.91 -18.88
C ALA A 25 21.86 16.16 -18.53
N GLY A 26 22.96 16.41 -19.25
CA GLY A 26 23.85 17.55 -19.04
C GLY A 26 24.90 17.33 -17.95
N ILE A 27 25.14 16.09 -17.52
CA ILE A 27 26.11 15.74 -16.49
C ILE A 27 27.43 15.31 -17.16
N ASP A 28 28.55 15.93 -16.77
CA ASP A 28 29.85 15.60 -17.35
C ASP A 28 30.39 14.28 -16.78
N VAL A 29 30.66 13.31 -17.65
CA VAL A 29 31.09 11.96 -17.29
C VAL A 29 32.44 11.67 -17.95
N VAL A 30 33.48 11.57 -17.13
CA VAL A 30 34.83 11.24 -17.57
C VAL A 30 35.02 9.73 -17.49
N ALA A 31 35.27 9.07 -18.62
CA ALA A 31 35.58 7.65 -18.63
C ALA A 31 36.94 7.41 -17.97
N GLY A 32 37.01 6.47 -17.02
CA GLY A 32 38.28 5.96 -16.50
C GLY A 32 38.91 4.96 -17.46
N SER A 33 40.20 4.67 -17.25
CA SER A 33 41.02 3.79 -18.10
C SER A 33 40.33 2.46 -18.47
N PRO A 34 40.61 1.90 -19.67
CA PRO A 34 39.99 0.66 -20.15
C PRO A 34 40.27 -0.56 -19.25
N PRO A 35 39.41 -1.60 -19.28
CA PRO A 35 39.40 -2.69 -18.29
C PRO A 35 40.72 -3.46 -18.25
N GLY A 36 41.28 -3.70 -17.05
CA GLY A 36 42.64 -4.25 -16.93
C GLY A 36 43.00 -5.09 -15.69
N LEU A 37 42.15 -5.21 -14.65
CA LEU A 37 42.42 -6.13 -13.53
C LEU A 37 41.15 -6.93 -13.17
N PRO A 38 41.14 -8.27 -13.34
CA PRO A 38 39.96 -9.08 -13.11
C PRO A 38 39.73 -9.39 -11.62
N HIS A 39 38.50 -9.19 -11.14
CA HIS A 39 38.01 -9.79 -9.90
C HIS A 39 37.52 -11.20 -10.20
N GLY A 40 38.19 -12.23 -9.67
CA GLY A 40 37.74 -13.62 -9.82
C GLY A 40 37.53 -14.09 -11.27
N GLY A 41 38.17 -13.44 -12.26
CA GLY A 41 38.01 -13.74 -13.68
C GLY A 41 37.02 -12.88 -14.47
N VAL A 42 36.45 -11.81 -13.90
CA VAL A 42 35.52 -10.90 -14.61
C VAL A 42 36.13 -9.51 -14.83
N PRO A 43 36.18 -8.97 -16.06
CA PRO A 43 36.65 -7.60 -16.32
C PRO A 43 35.65 -6.53 -15.86
N THR A 44 36.11 -5.46 -15.20
CA THR A 44 35.29 -4.31 -14.78
C THR A 44 35.80 -3.00 -15.39
N ALA A 45 34.90 -2.08 -15.75
CA ALA A 45 35.20 -0.74 -16.27
C ALA A 45 34.65 0.36 -15.32
N CYS A 46 35.25 1.55 -15.31
CA CYS A 46 34.82 2.65 -14.43
C CYS A 46 34.69 4.01 -15.13
N ALA A 47 33.85 4.91 -14.60
CA ALA A 47 33.74 6.32 -15.00
C ALA A 47 33.54 7.23 -13.77
N ARG A 48 33.82 8.53 -13.86
CA ARG A 48 33.67 9.50 -12.75
C ARG A 48 32.84 10.72 -13.15
N ILE A 49 32.06 11.21 -12.21
CA ILE A 49 31.33 12.49 -12.23
C ILE A 49 31.89 13.36 -11.10
N SER A 50 32.35 14.57 -11.40
CA SER A 50 32.95 15.49 -10.43
C SER A 50 31.97 16.59 -10.02
N CYS A 51 31.81 16.86 -8.73
CA CYS A 51 30.96 17.93 -8.19
C CYS A 51 31.80 19.09 -7.63
N ARG A 52 31.30 20.34 -7.65
CA ARG A 52 32.07 21.55 -7.24
C ARG A 52 32.39 21.62 -5.73
N ASN A 53 31.73 20.84 -4.89
CA ASN A 53 31.95 20.83 -3.43
C ASN A 53 33.04 19.83 -2.99
N GLY A 54 33.80 19.26 -3.93
CA GLY A 54 34.83 18.26 -3.64
C GLY A 54 34.33 16.81 -3.63
N VAL A 55 33.01 16.59 -3.77
CA VAL A 55 32.42 15.25 -3.91
C VAL A 55 32.68 14.68 -5.30
N ALA A 56 33.10 13.42 -5.40
CA ALA A 56 33.17 12.69 -6.66
C ALA A 56 32.26 11.44 -6.66
N ILE A 57 31.56 11.21 -7.77
CA ILE A 57 30.74 10.00 -8.00
C ILE A 57 31.48 9.07 -8.96
N ASP A 58 31.77 7.84 -8.56
CA ASP A 58 32.47 6.84 -9.36
C ASP A 58 31.48 5.74 -9.80
N LEU A 59 31.27 5.60 -11.11
CA LEU A 59 30.49 4.54 -11.74
C LEU A 59 31.36 3.30 -11.96
N LEU A 60 30.84 2.12 -11.65
CA LEU A 60 31.51 0.83 -11.83
C LEU A 60 30.59 -0.14 -12.57
N SER A 61 31.03 -0.65 -13.73
CA SER A 61 30.28 -1.72 -14.39
C SER A 61 30.66 -3.10 -13.91
N TYR A 62 29.63 -3.87 -13.56
CA TYR A 62 29.72 -5.32 -13.37
C TYR A 62 29.09 -5.99 -14.60
N GLY A 63 29.87 -6.76 -15.36
CA GLY A 63 29.33 -7.56 -16.45
C GLY A 63 28.38 -8.65 -15.93
N VAL A 64 27.26 -8.91 -16.61
CA VAL A 64 26.35 -10.06 -16.35
C VAL A 64 26.24 -10.84 -17.69
N SER A 65 26.35 -12.17 -17.81
CA SER A 65 25.90 -13.29 -16.94
C SER A 65 26.68 -14.60 -17.15
N PRO A 66 27.07 -15.33 -16.08
CA PRO A 66 27.47 -16.75 -16.11
C PRO A 66 26.34 -17.76 -15.81
N TYR A 67 25.05 -17.38 -15.78
CA TYR A 67 23.94 -18.34 -15.57
C TYR A 67 23.95 -19.46 -16.64
N GLY A 68 24.52 -19.19 -17.82
CA GLY A 68 24.63 -20.13 -18.92
C GLY A 68 25.74 -21.21 -18.83
N GLN A 69 26.76 -21.06 -17.96
CA GLN A 69 27.87 -22.02 -17.90
C GLN A 69 27.75 -23.04 -16.75
N ALA A 70 27.30 -22.65 -15.56
CA ALA A 70 27.18 -23.56 -14.42
C ALA A 70 26.01 -24.57 -14.55
N VAL A 71 24.88 -24.12 -15.11
CA VAL A 71 23.69 -24.97 -15.34
C VAL A 71 23.97 -26.10 -16.35
N ARG A 72 24.89 -25.88 -17.30
CA ARG A 72 25.35 -26.91 -18.27
C ARG A 72 26.40 -27.88 -17.71
N LEU A 73 27.14 -27.49 -16.67
CA LEU A 73 28.15 -28.35 -16.01
C LEU A 73 27.53 -29.24 -14.92
N LEU A 74 26.57 -28.73 -14.14
CA LEU A 74 25.98 -29.47 -13.01
C LEU A 74 24.93 -30.51 -13.44
N ALA A 75 24.28 -30.34 -14.60
CA ALA A 75 23.31 -31.29 -15.13
C ALA A 75 23.92 -32.61 -15.64
N LYS A 76 25.26 -32.74 -15.66
CA LYS A 76 26.00 -33.90 -16.20
C LYS A 76 26.82 -34.69 -15.17
N THR A 77 26.78 -34.34 -13.87
CA THR A 77 27.64 -34.95 -12.85
C THR A 77 26.93 -36.08 -12.08
N PRO A 78 27.45 -37.33 -12.09
CA PRO A 78 26.79 -38.49 -11.46
C PRO A 78 26.70 -38.46 -9.92
N ALA A 79 27.45 -37.57 -9.24
CA ALA A 79 27.60 -37.55 -7.78
C ALA A 79 26.42 -36.95 -7.00
N TRP A 80 25.41 -36.41 -7.67
CA TRP A 80 24.24 -35.76 -7.05
C TRP A 80 22.98 -36.67 -7.02
N GLY A 81 23.17 -37.98 -7.18
CA GLY A 81 22.11 -38.99 -7.15
C GLY A 81 21.20 -39.02 -5.90
N PRO A 82 21.63 -38.66 -4.67
CA PRO A 82 20.77 -38.83 -3.49
C PRO A 82 19.84 -37.66 -3.15
N LEU A 83 19.97 -36.47 -3.76
CA LEU A 83 19.08 -35.33 -3.54
C LEU A 83 17.86 -35.30 -4.49
N ARG A 84 17.63 -36.38 -5.23
CA ARG A 84 16.52 -36.55 -6.19
C ARG A 84 15.15 -36.83 -5.56
N SER A 85 14.88 -36.45 -4.31
CA SER A 85 13.50 -36.49 -3.80
C SER A 85 12.79 -35.19 -4.17
N ARG A 86 11.96 -35.24 -5.21
CA ARG A 86 11.04 -34.15 -5.59
C ARG A 86 10.32 -33.61 -4.34
N GLY A 87 10.45 -32.31 -4.05
CA GLY A 87 9.53 -31.59 -3.17
C GLY A 87 10.09 -30.86 -1.95
N SER A 88 11.41 -30.71 -1.76
CA SER A 88 11.91 -29.93 -0.61
C SER A 88 11.64 -28.43 -0.76
N ALA A 89 11.16 -27.79 0.31
CA ALA A 89 10.81 -26.37 0.35
C ALA A 89 12.01 -25.44 0.11
N VAL A 90 13.23 -25.92 0.38
CA VAL A 90 14.48 -25.20 0.20
C VAL A 90 14.84 -25.06 -1.29
N GLU A 91 14.55 -26.07 -2.11
CA GLU A 91 14.81 -26.03 -3.55
C GLU A 91 13.84 -25.07 -4.27
N ARG A 92 12.59 -24.95 -3.78
CA ARG A 92 11.63 -23.94 -4.24
C ARG A 92 12.01 -22.53 -3.78
N TYR A 93 12.44 -22.36 -2.53
CA TYR A 93 12.85 -21.06 -2.00
C TYR A 93 14.12 -20.51 -2.68
N ILE A 94 15.10 -21.37 -2.95
CA ILE A 94 16.36 -20.97 -3.61
C ILE A 94 16.16 -20.79 -5.13
N GLY A 95 15.35 -21.64 -5.77
CA GLY A 95 15.01 -21.52 -7.19
C GLY A 95 14.20 -20.26 -7.51
N ASP A 96 13.21 -19.93 -6.67
CA ASP A 96 12.39 -18.75 -6.86
C ASP A 96 13.10 -17.48 -6.38
N GLY A 97 13.94 -17.54 -5.33
CA GLY A 97 14.69 -16.39 -4.83
C GLY A 97 15.74 -15.89 -5.82
N LEU A 98 16.49 -16.78 -6.47
CA LEU A 98 17.57 -16.41 -7.40
C LEU A 98 17.09 -16.11 -8.83
N ALA A 99 15.88 -16.51 -9.21
CA ALA A 99 15.25 -16.12 -10.47
C ALA A 99 14.49 -14.78 -10.36
N ARG A 100 14.14 -14.33 -9.15
CA ARG A 100 13.38 -13.09 -8.88
C ARG A 100 14.24 -11.88 -8.51
N THR A 101 15.56 -12.03 -8.38
CA THR A 101 16.46 -10.92 -8.03
C THR A 101 17.50 -10.67 -9.11
N GLU A 102 17.20 -9.71 -9.97
CA GLU A 102 18.17 -9.17 -10.91
C GLU A 102 18.87 -7.92 -10.32
N GLY A 103 19.71 -8.09 -9.30
CA GLY A 103 20.64 -7.04 -8.84
C GLY A 103 21.09 -7.14 -7.38
N LEU A 104 22.39 -6.88 -7.15
CA LEU A 104 23.05 -6.86 -5.83
C LEU A 104 22.57 -5.66 -4.99
N ILE A 105 22.21 -5.90 -3.73
CA ILE A 105 21.94 -4.89 -2.69
C ILE A 105 23.18 -4.84 -1.80
N GLY A 106 23.77 -3.65 -1.60
CA GLY A 106 24.93 -3.52 -0.70
C GLY A 106 25.03 -2.14 -0.07
N MET A 107 25.16 -2.13 1.27
CA MET A 107 25.62 -0.99 2.08
C MET A 107 27.13 -1.17 2.33
N SER A 108 27.88 -0.08 2.56
CA SER A 108 29.30 -0.16 2.99
C SER A 108 29.56 0.71 4.21
N ILE A 109 30.52 0.30 5.01
CA ILE A 109 30.94 1.05 6.19
C ILE A 109 32.41 1.44 6.01
N ARG A 110 32.68 2.74 6.18
CA ARG A 110 34.05 3.23 6.30
C ARG A 110 34.61 2.79 7.65
N VAL A 111 35.77 2.14 7.60
CA VAL A 111 36.50 1.72 8.79
C VAL A 111 37.91 2.31 8.74
N ASP A 112 38.42 2.73 9.89
CA ASP A 112 39.74 3.36 9.98
C ASP A 112 40.88 2.34 9.98
N ASP A 113 40.60 1.09 10.40
CA ASP A 113 41.51 -0.06 10.30
C ASP A 113 40.69 -1.28 9.86
N LEU A 114 40.70 -1.55 8.56
CA LEU A 114 39.92 -2.63 7.98
C LEU A 114 40.43 -4.00 8.39
N ALA A 115 41.74 -4.15 8.54
CA ALA A 115 42.33 -5.42 8.92
C ALA A 115 41.96 -5.83 10.36
N ALA A 116 41.91 -4.88 11.30
CA ALA A 116 41.44 -5.14 12.65
C ALA A 116 39.94 -5.45 12.69
N THR A 117 39.14 -4.73 11.91
CA THR A 117 37.69 -4.95 11.84
C THR A 117 37.33 -6.31 11.26
N VAL A 118 38.00 -6.74 10.17
CA VAL A 118 37.79 -8.08 9.58
C VAL A 118 38.18 -9.19 10.56
N ARG A 119 39.26 -9.02 11.33
CA ARG A 119 39.63 -10.00 12.37
C ARG A 119 38.57 -10.10 13.47
N ALA A 120 38.10 -8.96 13.99
CA ALA A 120 37.06 -8.94 15.02
C ALA A 120 35.76 -9.60 14.54
N LEU A 121 35.34 -9.37 13.30
CA LEU A 121 34.15 -9.99 12.73
C LEU A 121 34.32 -11.51 12.55
N ARG A 122 35.50 -11.97 12.12
CA ARG A 122 35.80 -13.41 12.02
C ARG A 122 35.85 -14.09 13.39
N ASP A 123 36.35 -13.42 14.42
CA ASP A 123 36.37 -13.92 15.80
C ASP A 123 34.94 -14.10 16.37
N GLU A 124 34.00 -13.28 15.92
CA GLU A 124 32.55 -13.39 16.22
C GLU A 124 31.81 -14.39 15.32
N GLY A 125 32.53 -15.08 14.42
CA GLY A 125 31.98 -16.16 13.57
C GLY A 125 31.42 -15.73 12.22
N PHE A 126 31.63 -14.48 11.80
CA PHE A 126 31.19 -13.99 10.50
C PHE A 126 32.18 -14.34 9.38
N ASP A 127 31.65 -14.74 8.22
CA ASP A 127 32.43 -15.01 7.01
C ASP A 127 32.70 -13.72 6.26
N VAL A 128 33.97 -13.32 6.16
CA VAL A 128 34.43 -12.08 5.51
C VAL A 128 35.76 -12.35 4.81
N ASP A 129 35.92 -11.88 3.57
CA ASP A 129 37.14 -12.04 2.77
C ASP A 129 38.33 -11.25 3.33
N ASP A 130 39.54 -11.61 2.89
CA ASP A 130 40.74 -10.85 3.23
C ASP A 130 40.73 -9.46 2.56
N PRO A 131 41.15 -8.39 3.26
CA PRO A 131 41.21 -7.05 2.67
C PRO A 131 42.13 -6.97 1.45
N ALA A 132 41.70 -6.27 0.40
CA ALA A 132 42.46 -6.05 -0.82
C ALA A 132 42.61 -4.55 -1.14
N ASP A 133 43.79 -4.15 -1.66
CA ASP A 133 44.11 -2.75 -1.98
C ASP A 133 43.79 -2.40 -3.44
N PHE A 134 43.29 -1.19 -3.63
CA PHE A 134 42.95 -0.60 -4.93
C PHE A 134 43.51 0.80 -4.98
N THR A 135 44.18 1.14 -6.08
CA THR A 135 44.65 2.50 -6.33
C THR A 135 44.18 2.97 -7.69
N ARG A 136 43.94 4.28 -7.82
CA ARG A 136 43.62 4.91 -9.09
C ARG A 136 44.26 6.28 -9.19
N THR A 137 44.78 6.59 -10.36
CA THR A 137 45.29 7.90 -10.73
C THR A 137 44.23 8.63 -11.56
N ASP A 138 43.86 9.85 -11.19
CA ASP A 138 42.90 10.63 -11.97
C ASP A 138 43.53 11.40 -13.14
N ALA A 139 42.70 12.08 -13.93
CA ALA A 139 43.13 12.86 -15.10
C ALA A 139 44.08 14.03 -14.77
N THR A 140 44.20 14.40 -13.49
CA THR A 140 45.12 15.43 -12.99
C THR A 140 46.44 14.85 -12.48
N GLY A 141 46.57 13.51 -12.45
CA GLY A 141 47.74 12.80 -11.95
C GLY A 141 47.71 12.52 -10.44
N ALA A 142 46.60 12.82 -9.75
CA ALA A 142 46.48 12.55 -8.32
C ALA A 142 46.13 11.07 -8.07
N GLU A 143 46.88 10.42 -7.18
CA GLU A 143 46.61 9.04 -6.76
C GLU A 143 45.62 9.01 -5.60
N SER A 144 44.68 8.07 -5.64
CA SER A 144 43.78 7.73 -4.55
C SER A 144 43.78 6.23 -4.33
N GLY A 145 43.94 5.79 -3.08
CA GLY A 145 43.98 4.40 -2.68
C GLY A 145 42.90 4.03 -1.66
N TRP A 146 42.43 2.79 -1.73
CA TRP A 146 41.42 2.21 -0.85
C TRP A 146 41.78 0.75 -0.56
N ARG A 147 41.35 0.23 0.58
CA ARG A 147 41.38 -1.18 0.95
C ARG A 147 39.95 -1.64 1.18
N VAL A 148 39.56 -2.81 0.65
CA VAL A 148 38.16 -3.30 0.69
C VAL A 148 38.12 -4.75 1.16
N ALA A 149 37.14 -5.12 1.97
CA ALA A 149 36.80 -6.50 2.31
C ALA A 149 35.30 -6.75 2.12
N ALA A 150 34.93 -7.89 1.53
CA ALA A 150 33.55 -8.26 1.28
C ALA A 150 33.10 -9.38 2.23
N PRO A 151 31.92 -9.30 2.84
CA PRO A 151 31.38 -10.40 3.64
C PRO A 151 30.82 -11.53 2.75
N GLY A 152 31.07 -12.77 3.15
CA GLY A 152 30.33 -13.96 2.69
C GLY A 152 28.98 -14.11 3.38
N ASP A 153 28.81 -13.47 4.56
CA ASP A 153 27.52 -13.37 5.25
C ASP A 153 26.64 -12.26 4.62
N PRO A 154 25.43 -12.59 4.11
CA PRO A 154 24.56 -11.63 3.42
C PRO A 154 23.93 -10.58 4.35
N THR A 155 24.11 -10.67 5.66
CA THR A 155 23.60 -9.70 6.64
C THR A 155 24.58 -8.55 6.93
N LEU A 156 25.82 -8.65 6.44
CA LEU A 156 26.87 -7.65 6.65
C LEU A 156 27.11 -6.75 5.42
N PRO A 157 27.49 -5.48 5.64
CA PRO A 157 27.88 -4.57 4.57
C PRO A 157 29.31 -4.80 4.07
N ILE A 158 29.64 -4.31 2.87
CA ILE A 158 31.03 -4.27 2.36
C ILE A 158 31.84 -3.29 3.23
N LEU A 159 33.10 -3.60 3.52
CA LEU A 159 33.94 -2.78 4.41
C LEU A 159 35.06 -2.10 3.63
N ILE A 160 35.29 -0.80 3.86
CA ILE A 160 36.25 0.00 3.09
C ILE A 160 37.09 0.90 4.00
N GLU A 161 38.42 0.88 3.80
CA GLU A 161 39.39 1.80 4.40
C GLU A 161 40.02 2.67 3.29
N LYS A 162 40.24 3.97 3.54
CA LYS A 162 40.90 4.87 2.59
C LYS A 162 42.39 4.94 2.89
N LEU A 163 43.23 4.68 1.89
CA LEU A 163 44.70 4.61 2.03
C LEU A 163 45.41 5.95 1.72
N THR A 164 44.74 6.89 1.04
CA THR A 164 45.30 8.22 0.72
C THR A 164 44.72 9.33 1.60
N PRO A 165 45.56 10.17 2.25
CA PRO A 165 45.09 11.24 3.13
C PRO A 165 44.50 12.43 2.33
N SER A 166 43.40 12.99 2.82
CA SER A 166 42.92 14.32 2.41
C SER A 166 43.77 15.43 3.05
N LEU A 167 43.77 16.63 2.44
CA LEU A 167 44.26 17.91 3.03
C LEU A 167 43.77 18.09 4.49
N PRO A 168 44.47 18.87 5.34
CA PRO A 168 44.49 18.66 6.79
C PRO A 168 43.11 18.76 7.44
N THR A 169 42.74 17.67 8.10
CA THR A 169 41.51 17.50 8.88
C THR A 169 41.60 18.23 10.21
N THR A 170 40.50 18.86 10.64
CA THR A 170 40.36 19.33 12.02
C THR A 170 39.76 18.22 12.87
N GLU A 171 40.00 18.25 14.18
CA GLU A 171 39.62 17.23 15.19
C GLU A 171 38.12 16.83 15.22
N ALA A 172 37.26 17.47 14.42
CA ALA A 172 35.84 17.15 14.30
C ALA A 172 35.53 15.90 13.45
N ASP A 173 36.51 15.31 12.75
CA ASP A 173 36.30 14.18 11.82
C ASP A 173 36.41 12.78 12.46
N ARG A 174 36.53 12.68 13.79
CA ARG A 174 36.73 11.39 14.49
C ARG A 174 35.47 10.74 15.07
N GLY A 175 34.28 11.15 14.65
CA GLY A 175 33.03 10.71 15.26
C GLY A 175 31.97 10.24 14.26
N ILE A 176 31.67 8.93 14.30
CA ILE A 176 30.44 8.27 13.84
C ILE A 176 30.29 8.17 12.31
N GLY A 177 30.76 7.03 11.76
CA GLY A 177 30.64 6.67 10.36
C GLY A 177 29.29 6.06 10.00
N ILE A 178 28.41 6.86 9.39
CA ILE A 178 27.51 6.41 8.32
C ILE A 178 27.54 7.50 7.25
N GLY A 179 28.02 7.17 6.05
CA GLY A 179 28.33 8.16 5.02
C GLY A 179 27.66 7.95 3.67
N TRP A 180 26.57 7.17 3.56
CA TRP A 180 25.81 7.06 2.31
C TRP A 180 24.47 6.29 2.42
N ILE A 181 23.61 6.54 1.43
CA ILE A 181 22.31 5.93 1.13
C ILE A 181 22.41 5.33 -0.28
N ALA A 182 21.85 4.14 -0.51
CA ALA A 182 21.70 3.55 -1.84
C ALA A 182 20.21 3.53 -2.23
N VAL A 183 19.89 3.90 -3.48
CA VAL A 183 18.53 3.86 -4.04
C VAL A 183 18.56 3.06 -5.34
N ARG A 184 17.64 2.08 -5.43
CA ARG A 184 17.40 1.24 -6.62
C ARG A 184 16.75 2.08 -7.72
N THR A 185 17.18 1.88 -8.96
CA THR A 185 16.45 2.44 -10.10
C THR A 185 16.80 1.74 -11.41
N ASP A 186 15.75 1.36 -12.11
CA ASP A 186 15.64 0.89 -13.49
C ASP A 186 15.24 2.01 -14.47
N ASP A 187 14.97 3.21 -13.96
CA ASP A 187 14.54 4.40 -14.68
C ASP A 187 15.56 5.53 -14.50
N THR A 188 16.50 5.61 -15.44
CA THR A 188 17.60 6.58 -15.41
C THR A 188 17.13 8.03 -15.54
N ASP A 189 15.94 8.30 -16.13
CA ASP A 189 15.37 9.65 -16.26
C ASP A 189 14.78 10.14 -14.93
N ARG A 190 14.06 9.26 -14.21
CA ARG A 190 13.55 9.54 -12.87
C ARG A 190 14.69 9.72 -11.86
N THR A 191 15.78 9.01 -12.09
CA THR A 191 17.03 9.10 -11.30
C THR A 191 17.76 10.40 -11.53
N ALA A 192 17.96 10.81 -12.79
CA ALA A 192 18.56 12.10 -13.13
C ALA A 192 17.74 13.28 -12.58
N THR A 193 16.42 13.16 -12.58
CA THR A 193 15.50 14.14 -11.99
C THR A 193 15.61 14.19 -10.47
N GLY A 194 15.69 13.04 -9.79
CA GLY A 194 15.97 12.96 -8.36
C GLY A 194 17.34 13.50 -7.97
N TYR A 195 18.36 13.29 -8.82
CA TYR A 195 19.69 13.86 -8.63
C TYR A 195 19.73 15.37 -8.83
N ARG A 196 18.93 15.98 -9.72
CA ARG A 196 18.81 17.46 -9.79
C ARG A 196 18.29 18.07 -8.48
N VAL A 197 17.41 17.37 -7.78
CA VAL A 197 16.91 17.80 -6.46
C VAL A 197 18.02 17.78 -5.39
N VAL A 198 19.01 16.89 -5.52
CA VAL A 198 20.14 16.75 -4.58
C VAL A 198 21.35 17.60 -5.01
N LEU A 199 21.65 17.67 -6.31
CA LEU A 199 22.84 18.28 -6.92
C LEU A 199 22.63 19.72 -7.41
N GLY A 200 21.40 20.22 -7.43
CA GLY A 200 21.04 21.52 -7.99
C GLY A 200 20.81 21.49 -9.50
N GLU A 201 20.61 22.65 -10.12
CA GLU A 201 20.59 22.82 -11.58
C GLU A 201 21.99 23.18 -12.11
N PRO A 202 22.33 22.86 -13.38
CA PRO A 202 23.62 23.21 -13.96
C PRO A 202 23.72 24.71 -14.24
N GLU A 203 24.85 25.30 -13.88
CA GLU A 203 25.19 26.69 -14.18
C GLU A 203 25.62 26.84 -15.65
N ALA A 204 25.60 28.07 -16.17
CA ALA A 204 25.87 28.37 -17.59
C ALA A 204 27.29 27.97 -18.06
N ASP A 205 28.21 27.65 -17.14
CA ASP A 205 29.56 27.16 -17.39
C ASP A 205 29.70 25.61 -17.31
N GLY A 206 28.60 24.89 -17.11
CA GLY A 206 28.55 23.43 -17.03
C GLY A 206 28.84 22.84 -15.65
N SER A 207 28.86 23.65 -14.59
CA SER A 207 29.12 23.21 -13.22
C SER A 207 27.86 23.07 -12.35
N TRP A 208 27.93 22.32 -11.25
CA TRP A 208 26.79 21.98 -10.38
C TRP A 208 27.00 22.42 -8.93
N GLN A 209 25.99 23.01 -8.27
CA GLN A 209 26.05 23.46 -6.87
C GLN A 209 25.07 22.66 -5.99
N LEU A 210 25.59 21.83 -5.07
CA LEU A 210 24.78 21.06 -4.13
C LEU A 210 23.94 21.98 -3.24
N GLY A 211 22.62 21.79 -3.24
CA GLY A 211 21.70 22.54 -2.38
C GLY A 211 21.89 22.20 -0.90
N PRO A 212 21.61 23.12 0.04
CA PRO A 212 21.87 22.90 1.47
C PRO A 212 20.77 22.05 2.10
N VAL A 213 20.73 20.75 1.80
CA VAL A 213 19.85 19.80 2.50
C VAL A 213 20.61 19.25 3.70
N ALA A 214 20.39 19.86 4.87
CA ALA A 214 20.82 19.30 6.15
C ALA A 214 19.75 18.36 6.68
N ILE A 215 19.96 17.04 6.58
CA ILE A 215 19.15 16.05 7.31
C ILE A 215 19.61 16.08 8.77
N ARG A 216 18.73 16.51 9.68
CA ARG A 216 18.99 16.56 11.13
C ARG A 216 18.14 15.50 11.81
N LEU A 217 18.78 14.52 12.45
CA LEU A 217 18.11 13.55 13.32
C LEU A 217 18.01 14.14 14.74
N ASP A 218 16.78 14.12 15.24
CA ASP A 218 16.26 14.31 16.60
C ASP A 218 16.23 15.67 17.31
N GLY A 219 15.09 15.89 17.99
CA GLY A 219 14.95 16.70 19.21
C GLY A 219 14.01 17.91 19.12
N GLY A 220 12.76 17.72 19.58
CA GLY A 220 11.68 18.70 19.81
C GLY A 220 11.96 20.21 19.73
N GLY A 221 11.09 20.93 19.02
CA GLY A 221 10.94 22.39 19.13
C GLY A 221 10.47 23.07 17.84
N ARG A 222 9.42 23.88 17.96
CA ARG A 222 8.75 24.65 16.89
C ARG A 222 9.72 25.39 15.94
N SER A 223 9.42 25.35 14.64
CA SER A 223 9.95 26.30 13.65
C SER A 223 8.93 27.43 13.32
N PRO A 224 9.36 28.69 13.18
CA PRO A 224 8.54 29.82 12.75
C PRO A 224 8.45 29.95 11.21
N GLY A 225 7.36 30.54 10.70
CA GLY A 225 7.08 30.78 9.27
C GLY A 225 8.05 31.78 8.59
N LEU A 226 8.25 31.72 7.27
CA LEU A 226 7.52 32.35 6.13
C LEU A 226 8.58 32.46 4.96
N PRO A 227 8.29 32.90 3.69
CA PRO A 227 7.08 33.51 3.11
C PRO A 227 6.61 32.97 1.73
N ASN A 228 5.45 33.51 1.33
CA ASN A 228 4.71 33.36 0.07
C ASN A 228 5.49 33.60 -1.24
N LEU A 229 5.23 32.75 -2.23
CA LEU A 229 5.42 33.04 -3.67
C LEU A 229 4.05 33.03 -4.37
N ARG A 230 3.35 34.16 -4.29
CA ARG A 230 2.36 34.58 -5.28
C ARG A 230 3.05 35.58 -6.21
N ALA A 231 3.34 35.19 -7.44
CA ALA A 231 3.28 36.04 -8.63
C ALA A 231 3.70 35.21 -9.85
N CYS A 232 3.12 35.55 -11.00
CA CYS A 232 3.32 34.93 -12.32
C CYS A 232 2.56 33.62 -12.53
N LEU A 233 1.28 33.73 -12.93
CA LEU A 233 0.78 33.19 -14.20
C LEU A 233 -0.60 33.83 -14.48
N GLY A 234 -0.68 34.44 -15.66
CA GLY A 234 -1.81 35.26 -16.09
C GLY A 234 -3.06 34.44 -16.41
N SER A 235 -4.18 35.05 -16.07
CA SER A 235 -5.54 34.62 -16.37
C SER A 235 -5.86 34.71 -17.87
N THR A 236 -6.33 33.61 -18.46
CA THR A 236 -7.19 33.64 -19.65
C THR A 236 -8.33 32.61 -19.48
N PRO A 237 -9.61 32.99 -19.63
CA PRO A 237 -10.74 32.09 -19.42
C PRO A 237 -11.05 31.25 -20.66
N LEU A 238 -11.35 29.96 -20.48
CA LEU A 238 -11.95 29.10 -21.51
C LEU A 238 -13.47 29.30 -21.61
N PRO A 239 -14.09 29.10 -22.80
CA PRO A 239 -15.48 29.48 -23.07
C PRO A 239 -16.49 28.46 -22.52
N ARG A 240 -17.69 28.97 -22.18
CA ARG A 240 -18.89 28.20 -21.81
C ARG A 240 -19.70 27.75 -23.05
N SER A 241 -20.51 26.72 -22.82
CA SER A 241 -21.54 26.07 -23.68
C SER A 241 -21.04 24.79 -24.39
N ALA A 242 -21.78 23.67 -24.40
CA ALA A 242 -23.24 23.53 -24.52
C ALA A 242 -23.88 22.34 -23.74
N SER A 243 -25.17 22.54 -23.45
CA SER A 243 -26.26 21.56 -23.21
C SER A 243 -26.18 20.57 -22.04
N SER A 244 -26.63 21.03 -20.87
CA SER A 244 -27.05 20.23 -19.71
C SER A 244 -28.48 19.67 -19.83
N LEU A 245 -29.04 19.57 -21.04
CA LEU A 245 -30.45 19.21 -21.27
C LEU A 245 -30.67 17.78 -21.77
N GLY A 246 -29.61 17.05 -22.17
CA GLY A 246 -29.73 15.67 -22.66
C GLY A 246 -29.59 14.58 -21.59
N LEU A 247 -29.08 14.91 -20.41
CA LEU A 247 -28.74 13.93 -19.37
C LEU A 247 -29.92 13.57 -18.46
N VAL A 248 -30.94 14.41 -18.37
CA VAL A 248 -32.13 14.17 -17.54
C VAL A 248 -33.09 13.19 -18.23
N ASP A 249 -33.17 13.21 -19.56
CA ASP A 249 -34.00 12.26 -20.31
C ASP A 249 -33.39 10.85 -20.35
N ALA A 250 -32.07 10.70 -20.24
CA ALA A 250 -31.39 9.40 -20.16
C ALA A 250 -31.69 8.63 -18.86
N PHE A 251 -32.07 9.32 -17.78
CA PHE A 251 -32.50 8.67 -16.53
C PHE A 251 -33.86 7.98 -16.66
N ASN A 252 -34.74 8.46 -17.55
CA ASN A 252 -36.05 7.87 -17.78
C ASN A 252 -36.02 6.69 -18.77
N THR A 253 -34.88 6.42 -19.43
CA THR A 253 -34.71 5.28 -20.34
C THR A 253 -34.16 4.01 -19.66
N LEU A 254 -33.92 4.03 -18.35
CA LEU A 254 -33.49 2.85 -17.58
C LEU A 254 -34.61 1.81 -17.35
N ASP A 255 -35.86 2.12 -17.72
CA ASP A 255 -37.03 1.26 -17.47
C ASP A 255 -36.99 -0.10 -18.20
N THR A 256 -36.21 -0.27 -19.28
CA THR A 256 -36.06 -1.58 -19.95
C THR A 256 -34.88 -2.41 -19.41
N HIS A 257 -33.98 -1.81 -18.64
CA HIS A 257 -32.77 -2.47 -18.13
C HIS A 257 -32.90 -2.95 -16.68
N SER A 258 -33.80 -2.35 -15.89
CA SER A 258 -33.86 -2.61 -14.45
C SER A 258 -34.17 -4.07 -14.10
N ALA A 259 -35.25 -4.65 -14.63
CA ALA A 259 -35.64 -6.03 -14.32
C ALA A 259 -34.59 -7.07 -14.76
N ALA A 260 -33.97 -6.87 -15.93
CA ALA A 260 -32.95 -7.79 -16.44
C ALA A 260 -31.65 -7.69 -15.64
N SER A 261 -31.23 -6.48 -15.24
CA SER A 261 -30.07 -6.29 -14.36
C SER A 261 -30.29 -6.90 -12.98
N ILE A 262 -31.50 -6.75 -12.42
CA ILE A 262 -31.90 -7.34 -11.13
C ILE A 262 -31.82 -8.87 -11.19
N ASP A 263 -32.33 -9.48 -12.26
CA ASP A 263 -32.26 -10.92 -12.44
C ASP A 263 -30.82 -11.41 -12.61
N ARG A 264 -29.95 -10.69 -13.33
CA ARG A 264 -28.53 -11.03 -13.43
C ARG A 264 -27.81 -10.96 -12.08
N LEU A 265 -28.08 -9.92 -11.28
CA LEU A 265 -27.57 -9.86 -9.92
C LEU A 265 -28.06 -11.06 -9.09
N ALA A 266 -29.35 -11.34 -9.12
CA ALA A 266 -29.94 -12.49 -8.43
C ALA A 266 -29.29 -13.81 -8.84
N GLN A 267 -28.99 -14.00 -10.13
CA GLN A 267 -28.25 -15.17 -10.62
C GLN A 267 -26.83 -15.23 -10.06
N ALA A 268 -26.11 -14.11 -9.99
CA ALA A 268 -24.75 -14.05 -9.42
C ALA A 268 -24.73 -14.36 -7.91
N LEU A 269 -25.76 -13.94 -7.16
CA LEU A 269 -25.90 -14.25 -5.73
C LEU A 269 -26.20 -15.73 -5.45
N ARG A 270 -26.67 -16.50 -6.44
CA ARG A 270 -26.86 -17.95 -6.30
C ARG A 270 -25.55 -18.75 -6.30
N LEU A 271 -24.48 -18.14 -6.82
CA LEU A 271 -23.17 -18.77 -6.96
C LEU A 271 -22.37 -18.57 -5.68
N GLN A 272 -21.96 -19.64 -5.02
CA GLN A 272 -21.37 -19.62 -3.68
C GLN A 272 -19.84 -19.43 -3.76
N THR A 273 -19.40 -18.27 -4.26
CA THR A 273 -17.98 -17.88 -4.35
C THR A 273 -17.40 -17.54 -2.98
N VAL A 274 -17.51 -18.46 -2.02
CA VAL A 274 -17.06 -18.27 -0.65
C VAL A 274 -15.56 -18.52 -0.57
N SER A 275 -14.79 -17.53 -0.10
CA SER A 275 -13.36 -17.66 0.14
C SER A 275 -13.07 -18.12 1.59
N TYR A 276 -11.95 -18.82 1.76
CA TYR A 276 -11.50 -19.35 3.05
C TYR A 276 -9.98 -19.26 3.15
N GLU A 277 -9.47 -18.98 4.35
CA GLU A 277 -8.03 -19.02 4.65
C GLU A 277 -7.40 -20.39 4.36
N ASP A 278 -8.20 -21.46 4.46
CA ASP A 278 -7.85 -22.81 4.02
C ASP A 278 -8.35 -23.02 2.58
N PRO A 279 -7.46 -23.04 1.57
CA PRO A 279 -7.85 -23.14 0.17
C PRO A 279 -8.58 -24.46 -0.16
N THR A 280 -8.43 -25.50 0.65
CA THR A 280 -9.10 -26.80 0.41
C THR A 280 -10.60 -26.75 0.60
N ARG A 281 -11.11 -25.68 1.22
CA ARG A 281 -12.54 -25.44 1.43
C ARG A 281 -13.20 -24.61 0.33
N ILE A 282 -12.41 -24.03 -0.57
CA ILE A 282 -12.89 -23.18 -1.65
C ILE A 282 -13.43 -24.08 -2.78
N ASP A 283 -14.66 -23.83 -3.21
CA ASP A 283 -15.24 -24.49 -4.38
C ASP A 283 -14.95 -23.68 -5.65
N ASP A 284 -13.85 -24.01 -6.32
CA ASP A 284 -13.43 -23.39 -7.59
C ASP A 284 -14.53 -23.42 -8.66
N SER A 285 -15.43 -24.40 -8.62
CA SER A 285 -16.49 -24.51 -9.63
C SER A 285 -17.48 -23.34 -9.56
N GLN A 286 -17.70 -22.76 -8.39
CA GLN A 286 -18.58 -21.60 -8.21
C GLN A 286 -17.98 -20.34 -8.86
N PHE A 287 -16.67 -20.15 -8.75
CA PHE A 287 -15.97 -19.04 -9.40
C PHE A 287 -15.93 -19.18 -10.92
N VAL A 288 -15.74 -20.41 -11.42
CA VAL A 288 -15.83 -20.71 -12.86
C VAL A 288 -17.23 -20.39 -13.39
N GLN A 289 -18.28 -20.85 -12.69
CA GLN A 289 -19.68 -20.56 -13.07
C GLN A 289 -19.99 -19.06 -13.04
N LEU A 290 -19.44 -18.31 -12.07
CA LEU A 290 -19.60 -16.86 -12.03
C LEU A 290 -18.93 -16.24 -13.26
N GLY A 291 -17.73 -16.67 -13.58
CA GLY A 291 -17.03 -16.26 -14.80
C GLY A 291 -17.82 -16.49 -16.08
N GLU A 292 -18.45 -17.66 -16.23
CA GLU A 292 -19.31 -18.01 -17.37
C GLU A 292 -20.58 -17.15 -17.40
N LEU A 293 -21.19 -16.88 -16.23
CA LEU A 293 -22.33 -15.98 -16.10
C LEU A 293 -21.97 -14.56 -16.56
N LEU A 294 -20.82 -14.03 -16.15
CA LEU A 294 -20.36 -12.70 -16.57
C LEU A 294 -20.16 -12.64 -18.09
N GLU A 295 -19.47 -13.64 -18.67
CA GLU A 295 -19.21 -13.73 -20.11
C GLU A 295 -20.51 -13.79 -20.93
N THR A 296 -21.50 -14.54 -20.45
CA THR A 296 -22.80 -14.69 -21.12
C THR A 296 -23.70 -13.46 -20.95
N SER A 297 -23.62 -12.83 -19.78
CA SER A 297 -24.47 -11.68 -19.42
C SER A 297 -24.05 -10.37 -20.05
N PHE A 298 -22.75 -10.20 -20.33
CA PHE A 298 -22.16 -8.94 -20.83
C PHE A 298 -21.36 -9.18 -22.12
N PRO A 299 -22.02 -9.58 -23.21
CA PRO A 299 -21.35 -9.99 -24.44
C PRO A 299 -20.59 -8.85 -25.12
N LYS A 300 -21.03 -7.59 -25.04
CA LYS A 300 -20.26 -6.47 -25.59
C LYS A 300 -19.03 -6.19 -24.76
N ALA A 301 -19.17 -6.14 -23.44
CA ALA A 301 -18.01 -5.95 -22.56
C ALA A 301 -16.91 -7.00 -22.86
N HIS A 302 -17.28 -8.26 -23.04
CA HIS A 302 -16.32 -9.36 -23.30
C HIS A 302 -15.83 -9.45 -24.75
N SER A 303 -16.48 -8.79 -25.71
CA SER A 303 -16.05 -8.77 -27.12
C SER A 303 -15.33 -7.49 -27.52
N GLU A 304 -15.57 -6.38 -26.81
CA GLU A 304 -15.01 -5.06 -27.14
C GLU A 304 -13.90 -4.60 -26.18
N LEU A 305 -13.83 -5.13 -24.94
CA LEU A 305 -12.73 -4.87 -24.02
C LEU A 305 -11.73 -6.03 -24.04
N THR A 306 -10.47 -5.74 -23.68
CA THR A 306 -9.48 -6.79 -23.42
C THR A 306 -9.72 -7.35 -22.02
N VAL A 307 -9.88 -8.67 -21.89
CA VAL A 307 -10.08 -9.34 -20.60
C VAL A 307 -8.91 -10.28 -20.32
N GLU A 308 -8.23 -10.07 -19.21
CA GLU A 308 -7.14 -10.91 -18.71
C GLU A 308 -7.55 -11.60 -17.41
N LYS A 309 -7.13 -12.86 -17.22
CA LYS A 309 -7.50 -13.67 -16.06
C LYS A 309 -6.27 -13.95 -15.18
N PHE A 310 -6.42 -13.78 -13.87
CA PHE A 310 -5.38 -14.04 -12.86
C PHE A 310 -5.98 -14.97 -11.79
N GLY A 311 -5.81 -16.29 -11.98
CA GLY A 311 -6.66 -17.25 -11.27
C GLY A 311 -8.12 -17.04 -11.69
N HIS A 312 -9.01 -16.81 -10.72
CA HIS A 312 -10.40 -16.44 -10.99
C HIS A 312 -10.61 -14.93 -11.18
N SER A 313 -9.65 -14.10 -10.78
CA SER A 313 -9.72 -12.64 -10.95
C SER A 313 -9.69 -12.22 -12.41
N ARG A 314 -10.28 -11.06 -12.69
CA ARG A 314 -10.45 -10.54 -14.06
C ARG A 314 -10.02 -9.08 -14.13
N LEU A 315 -9.19 -8.76 -15.12
CA LEU A 315 -8.82 -7.39 -15.47
C LEU A 315 -9.41 -7.06 -16.84
N TYR A 316 -10.33 -6.10 -16.87
CA TYR A 316 -10.88 -5.55 -18.10
C TYR A 316 -10.14 -4.25 -18.42
N THR A 317 -9.69 -4.12 -19.67
CA THR A 317 -9.08 -2.90 -20.19
C THR A 317 -9.95 -2.31 -21.27
N TRP A 318 -10.41 -1.07 -21.08
CA TRP A 318 -11.17 -0.30 -22.05
C TRP A 318 -10.33 0.88 -22.56
N PRO A 319 -9.71 0.78 -23.75
CA PRO A 319 -8.96 1.89 -24.31
C PRO A 319 -9.89 3.06 -24.65
N GLY A 320 -9.55 4.25 -24.16
CA GLY A 320 -10.25 5.48 -24.47
C GLY A 320 -9.85 6.07 -25.83
N THR A 321 -10.39 7.26 -26.13
CA THR A 321 -9.99 8.04 -27.31
C THR A 321 -8.54 8.49 -27.29
N ASP A 322 -7.98 8.68 -26.10
CA ASP A 322 -6.56 8.90 -25.83
C ASP A 322 -6.02 7.72 -25.00
N PRO A 323 -5.42 6.70 -25.64
CA PRO A 323 -4.91 5.54 -24.93
C PRO A 323 -3.60 5.81 -24.17
N THR A 324 -2.99 6.99 -24.32
CA THR A 324 -1.74 7.34 -23.62
C THR A 324 -1.97 7.74 -22.16
N ARG A 325 -3.22 8.07 -21.82
CA ARG A 325 -3.67 8.43 -20.48
C ARG A 325 -4.48 7.29 -19.88
N VAL A 326 -4.24 6.99 -18.60
CA VAL A 326 -5.09 6.07 -17.82
C VAL A 326 -5.98 6.90 -16.92
N ALA A 327 -7.22 7.11 -17.35
CA ALA A 327 -8.13 8.02 -16.68
C ALA A 327 -8.68 7.42 -15.37
N GLY A 328 -8.93 6.11 -15.30
CA GLY A 328 -9.50 5.49 -14.11
C GLY A 328 -9.17 4.01 -13.93
N LEU A 329 -9.11 3.59 -12.67
CA LEU A 329 -9.06 2.19 -12.25
C LEU A 329 -10.20 1.93 -11.25
N PHE A 330 -11.08 1.02 -11.60
CA PHE A 330 -12.24 0.64 -10.78
C PHE A 330 -12.02 -0.75 -10.20
N LEU A 331 -12.18 -0.88 -8.90
CA LEU A 331 -12.06 -2.12 -8.17
C LEU A 331 -13.44 -2.62 -7.72
N ALA A 332 -13.54 -3.94 -7.58
CA ALA A 332 -14.62 -4.67 -6.94
C ALA A 332 -14.12 -6.10 -6.67
N HIS A 333 -14.83 -6.89 -5.87
CA HIS A 333 -14.46 -8.30 -5.66
C HIS A 333 -15.63 -9.26 -5.87
N MET A 334 -15.28 -10.52 -6.17
CA MET A 334 -16.22 -11.56 -6.59
C MET A 334 -16.49 -12.61 -5.50
N ASP A 335 -15.59 -12.70 -4.51
CA ASP A 335 -15.78 -13.59 -3.39
C ASP A 335 -16.72 -13.00 -2.34
N VAL A 336 -17.09 -13.81 -1.35
CA VAL A 336 -17.96 -13.40 -0.26
C VAL A 336 -17.58 -14.13 1.02
N VAL A 337 -17.82 -13.52 2.18
CA VAL A 337 -17.65 -14.23 3.46
C VAL A 337 -18.58 -15.46 3.61
N PRO A 338 -18.17 -16.44 4.44
CA PRO A 338 -19.02 -17.56 4.83
C PRO A 338 -20.33 -17.13 5.52
N VAL A 339 -21.31 -18.04 5.53
CA VAL A 339 -22.53 -17.90 6.32
C VAL A 339 -22.37 -18.69 7.62
N ASP A 340 -22.45 -18.00 8.76
CA ASP A 340 -22.32 -18.61 10.09
C ASP A 340 -23.59 -19.37 10.50
N ASP A 341 -24.74 -18.68 10.47
CA ASP A 341 -26.04 -19.23 10.87
C ASP A 341 -27.09 -19.02 9.76
N PRO A 342 -27.28 -20.01 8.87
CA PRO A 342 -28.27 -19.95 7.80
C PRO A 342 -29.72 -19.82 8.30
N ASP A 343 -30.04 -20.28 9.52
CA ASP A 343 -31.39 -20.25 10.07
C ASP A 343 -31.83 -18.84 10.49
N ARG A 344 -30.88 -17.91 10.64
CA ARG A 344 -31.16 -16.49 10.86
C ARG A 344 -31.53 -15.73 9.60
N TRP A 345 -31.49 -16.37 8.44
CA TRP A 345 -31.85 -15.74 7.19
C TRP A 345 -33.33 -15.92 6.87
N THR A 346 -34.00 -14.81 6.56
CA THR A 346 -35.38 -14.76 6.07
C THR A 346 -35.51 -15.53 4.75
N HIS A 347 -34.51 -15.41 3.87
CA HIS A 347 -34.39 -16.18 2.63
C HIS A 347 -33.05 -16.93 2.61
N PRO A 348 -32.95 -18.15 2.08
CA PRO A 348 -31.68 -18.86 2.05
C PRO A 348 -30.55 -17.99 1.45
N PRO A 349 -29.36 -17.93 2.07
CA PRO A 349 -28.34 -16.90 1.77
C PRO A 349 -27.89 -16.83 0.31
N PHE A 350 -27.98 -17.94 -0.43
CA PHE A 350 -27.59 -18.06 -1.83
C PHE A 350 -28.78 -18.39 -2.74
N SER A 351 -29.98 -17.97 -2.37
CA SER A 351 -31.18 -18.18 -3.19
C SER A 351 -31.36 -17.14 -4.30
N GLY A 352 -30.78 -15.94 -4.14
CA GLY A 352 -30.99 -14.84 -5.06
C GLY A 352 -32.48 -14.52 -5.21
N VAL A 353 -33.20 -14.44 -4.09
CA VAL A 353 -34.64 -14.11 -4.09
C VAL A 353 -34.80 -12.64 -4.43
N VAL A 354 -35.68 -12.35 -5.37
CA VAL A 354 -36.11 -10.99 -5.72
C VAL A 354 -37.54 -10.83 -5.21
N ASP A 355 -37.76 -9.89 -4.31
CA ASP A 355 -39.10 -9.46 -3.90
C ASP A 355 -39.41 -8.07 -4.49
N ASP A 356 -40.48 -7.42 -4.01
CA ASP A 356 -40.95 -6.13 -4.52
C ASP A 356 -39.96 -4.97 -4.29
N GLU A 357 -39.02 -5.10 -3.34
CA GLU A 357 -38.13 -4.00 -2.92
C GLU A 357 -36.64 -4.38 -3.01
N PHE A 358 -36.29 -5.64 -2.79
CA PHE A 358 -34.94 -6.11 -2.57
C PHE A 358 -34.55 -7.29 -3.45
N VAL A 359 -33.23 -7.40 -3.66
CA VAL A 359 -32.55 -8.64 -4.05
C VAL A 359 -31.82 -9.16 -2.81
N TRP A 360 -32.15 -10.38 -2.40
CA TRP A 360 -31.65 -11.01 -1.19
C TRP A 360 -30.53 -12.01 -1.49
N GLY A 361 -29.45 -11.91 -0.74
CA GLY A 361 -28.39 -12.90 -0.74
C GLY A 361 -27.05 -12.36 -0.25
N ARG A 362 -26.18 -13.26 0.18
CA ARG A 362 -24.78 -12.96 0.51
C ARG A 362 -24.07 -12.43 -0.75
N GLY A 363 -23.44 -11.26 -0.65
CA GLY A 363 -22.84 -10.54 -1.78
C GLY A 363 -23.73 -9.46 -2.40
N ALA A 364 -24.95 -9.26 -1.89
CA ALA A 364 -25.87 -8.25 -2.39
C ALA A 364 -25.39 -6.82 -2.10
N ILE A 365 -24.66 -6.59 -1.01
CA ILE A 365 -23.98 -5.33 -0.70
C ILE A 365 -22.48 -5.49 -0.97
N ASP A 366 -21.87 -6.61 -0.58
CA ASP A 366 -20.41 -6.78 -0.51
C ASP A 366 -19.94 -8.09 -1.18
N ASP A 367 -19.45 -8.09 -2.42
CA ASP A 367 -19.40 -6.94 -3.34
C ASP A 367 -19.82 -7.29 -4.78
N LYS A 368 -20.53 -8.41 -4.97
CA LYS A 368 -21.01 -8.82 -6.30
C LYS A 368 -21.89 -7.76 -6.96
N SER A 369 -22.65 -7.00 -6.16
CA SER A 369 -23.47 -5.91 -6.70
C SER A 369 -22.63 -4.87 -7.44
N ARG A 370 -21.42 -4.56 -6.97
CA ARG A 370 -20.50 -3.62 -7.61
C ARG A 370 -19.90 -4.19 -8.89
N VAL A 371 -19.45 -5.44 -8.88
CA VAL A 371 -18.95 -6.14 -10.08
C VAL A 371 -19.99 -6.08 -11.20
N LEU A 372 -21.22 -6.47 -10.87
CA LEU A 372 -22.31 -6.49 -11.84
C LEU A 372 -22.70 -5.07 -12.26
N ALA A 373 -22.78 -4.10 -11.35
CA ALA A 373 -23.14 -2.72 -11.68
C ALA A 373 -22.14 -2.05 -12.64
N LEU A 374 -20.84 -2.26 -12.44
CA LEU A 374 -19.80 -1.78 -13.36
C LEU A 374 -19.97 -2.39 -14.75
N LEU A 375 -20.21 -3.71 -14.84
CA LEU A 375 -20.42 -4.39 -16.12
C LEU A 375 -21.72 -3.97 -16.81
N GLU A 376 -22.81 -3.72 -16.08
CA GLU A 376 -24.05 -3.14 -16.63
C GLU A 376 -23.79 -1.76 -17.22
N ALA A 377 -23.04 -0.91 -16.51
CA ALA A 377 -22.70 0.43 -16.98
C ALA A 377 -21.81 0.38 -18.24
N ILE A 378 -20.84 -0.54 -18.29
CA ILE A 378 -19.99 -0.79 -19.47
C ILE A 378 -20.84 -1.28 -20.65
N GLU A 379 -21.65 -2.32 -20.46
CA GLU A 379 -22.48 -2.92 -21.51
C GLU A 379 -23.48 -1.90 -22.09
N GLY A 380 -24.09 -1.09 -21.22
CA GLY A 380 -24.93 0.03 -21.63
C GLY A 380 -24.15 1.09 -22.41
N ALA A 381 -22.94 1.47 -21.95
CA ALA A 381 -22.12 2.48 -22.60
C ALA A 381 -21.63 2.05 -23.99
N LEU A 382 -21.19 0.80 -24.13
CA LEU A 382 -20.88 0.21 -25.43
C LEU A 382 -22.11 0.17 -26.34
N THR A 383 -23.30 -0.11 -25.78
CA THR A 383 -24.55 -0.11 -26.55
C THR A 383 -24.93 1.24 -27.11
N ASP A 384 -24.69 2.30 -26.34
CA ASP A 384 -24.95 3.67 -26.76
C ASP A 384 -23.82 4.26 -27.63
N GLY A 385 -22.75 3.50 -27.88
CA GLY A 385 -21.58 3.97 -28.61
C GLY A 385 -20.73 5.00 -27.85
N VAL A 386 -20.85 5.02 -26.51
CA VAL A 386 -19.99 5.84 -25.64
C VAL A 386 -18.60 5.23 -25.60
N ARG A 387 -17.58 6.10 -25.60
CA ARG A 387 -16.18 5.72 -25.43
C ARG A 387 -15.52 6.68 -24.45
N PRO A 388 -14.80 6.18 -23.43
CA PRO A 388 -14.14 7.04 -22.46
C PRO A 388 -13.03 7.87 -23.09
N THR A 389 -12.68 9.00 -22.47
CA THR A 389 -11.64 9.88 -23.00
C THR A 389 -10.26 9.24 -22.84
N GLY A 390 -9.93 8.74 -21.65
CA GLY A 390 -8.72 7.96 -21.39
C GLY A 390 -9.00 6.47 -21.20
N THR A 391 -7.94 5.68 -21.05
CA THR A 391 -8.05 4.24 -20.77
C THR A 391 -8.65 4.01 -19.38
N LEU A 392 -9.64 3.12 -19.28
CA LEU A 392 -10.22 2.65 -18.03
C LEU A 392 -9.81 1.20 -17.77
N TYR A 393 -9.44 0.90 -16.54
CA TYR A 393 -9.24 -0.47 -16.05
C TYR A 393 -10.33 -0.83 -15.06
N PHE A 394 -10.81 -2.07 -15.11
CA PHE A 394 -11.71 -2.65 -14.12
C PHE A 394 -11.08 -3.94 -13.61
N ALA A 395 -10.68 -3.97 -12.35
CA ALA A 395 -9.99 -5.10 -11.73
C ALA A 395 -10.90 -5.75 -10.69
N PHE A 396 -11.28 -7.01 -10.95
CA PHE A 396 -12.17 -7.77 -10.10
C PHE A 396 -11.40 -8.87 -9.35
N GLY A 397 -11.24 -8.68 -8.04
CA GLY A 397 -10.62 -9.61 -7.08
C GLY A 397 -11.46 -10.88 -6.89
N HIS A 398 -10.83 -11.98 -6.43
CA HIS A 398 -11.54 -13.24 -6.12
C HIS A 398 -11.21 -13.77 -4.72
N ASP A 399 -10.46 -13.02 -3.93
CA ASP A 399 -10.00 -13.41 -2.61
C ASP A 399 -9.87 -12.23 -1.64
N GLU A 400 -10.65 -11.15 -1.84
CA GLU A 400 -10.60 -9.92 -1.01
C GLU A 400 -10.85 -10.25 0.47
N GLU A 401 -11.85 -11.10 0.73
CA GLU A 401 -12.36 -11.40 2.08
C GLU A 401 -11.34 -12.20 2.92
N ILE A 402 -10.27 -12.68 2.28
CA ILE A 402 -9.10 -13.32 2.91
C ILE A 402 -7.80 -12.56 2.64
N GLY A 403 -7.88 -11.37 2.04
CA GLY A 403 -6.80 -10.39 1.93
C GLY A 403 -6.36 -10.03 0.51
N GLY A 404 -6.86 -10.66 -0.55
CA GLY A 404 -6.59 -10.27 -1.94
C GLY A 404 -5.19 -10.61 -2.46
N GLU A 405 -4.46 -11.53 -1.80
CA GLU A 405 -3.05 -11.83 -2.13
C GLU A 405 -2.88 -12.50 -3.51
N ASN A 406 -3.86 -13.30 -3.95
CA ASN A 406 -3.80 -14.05 -5.21
C ASN A 406 -4.56 -13.36 -6.35
N GLY A 407 -5.53 -12.51 -6.04
CA GLY A 407 -6.28 -11.71 -7.00
C GLY A 407 -5.69 -10.30 -7.14
N ALA A 408 -6.14 -9.38 -6.29
CA ALA A 408 -5.84 -7.96 -6.39
C ALA A 408 -4.35 -7.64 -6.34
N CYS A 409 -3.59 -8.25 -5.43
CA CYS A 409 -2.14 -8.04 -5.35
C CYS A 409 -1.42 -8.47 -6.64
N VAL A 410 -1.88 -9.54 -7.29
CA VAL A 410 -1.29 -10.03 -8.56
C VAL A 410 -1.62 -9.08 -9.70
N ILE A 411 -2.87 -8.61 -9.80
CA ILE A 411 -3.27 -7.62 -10.80
C ILE A 411 -2.52 -6.30 -10.59
N ALA A 412 -2.43 -5.81 -9.35
CA ALA A 412 -1.72 -4.58 -9.02
C ALA A 412 -0.25 -4.65 -9.44
N ARG A 413 0.42 -5.79 -9.19
CA ARG A 413 1.80 -6.01 -9.62
C ARG A 413 1.92 -5.99 -11.14
N GLU A 414 1.03 -6.66 -11.85
CA GLU A 414 1.03 -6.66 -13.32
C GLU A 414 0.84 -5.24 -13.90
N LEU A 415 -0.10 -4.46 -13.36
CA LEU A 415 -0.31 -3.07 -13.76
C LEU A 415 0.93 -2.21 -13.48
N LEU A 416 1.57 -2.41 -12.33
CA LEU A 416 2.80 -1.71 -11.96
C LEU A 416 3.96 -2.06 -12.91
N GLU A 417 4.14 -3.33 -13.26
CA GLU A 417 5.16 -3.80 -14.21
C GLU A 417 4.95 -3.22 -15.62
N ARG A 418 3.68 -2.95 -15.99
CA ARG A 418 3.31 -2.25 -17.23
C ARG A 418 3.52 -0.73 -17.18
N GLY A 419 3.91 -0.18 -16.03
CA GLY A 419 4.02 1.25 -15.81
C GLY A 419 2.67 1.98 -15.80
N VAL A 420 1.57 1.27 -15.51
CA VAL A 420 0.24 1.88 -15.42
C VAL A 420 0.18 2.80 -14.20
N ARG A 421 -0.29 4.03 -14.43
CA ARG A 421 -0.61 4.98 -13.37
C ARG A 421 -1.96 5.65 -13.68
N ALA A 422 -3.02 5.17 -13.03
CA ALA A 422 -4.34 5.75 -13.15
C ALA A 422 -4.42 7.11 -12.45
N GLU A 423 -5.20 8.04 -12.98
CA GLU A 423 -5.43 9.34 -12.33
C GLU A 423 -6.31 9.19 -11.08
N ILE A 424 -7.39 8.43 -11.19
CA ILE A 424 -8.28 8.10 -10.07
C ILE A 424 -8.45 6.59 -9.94
N LEU A 425 -8.37 6.10 -8.71
CA LEU A 425 -8.83 4.76 -8.33
C LEU A 425 -10.12 4.88 -7.51
N LEU A 426 -11.09 4.03 -7.81
CA LEU A 426 -12.33 3.94 -7.05
C LEU A 426 -12.62 2.48 -6.63
N ASP A 427 -12.86 2.28 -5.34
CA ASP A 427 -13.18 0.98 -4.73
C ASP A 427 -14.38 1.10 -3.75
N GLU A 428 -14.78 0.01 -3.11
CA GLU A 428 -15.87 -0.09 -2.13
C GLU A 428 -15.53 0.54 -0.75
N GLY A 429 -16.33 0.30 0.30
CA GLY A 429 -16.01 0.73 1.68
C GLY A 429 -16.47 2.14 2.09
N GLY A 430 -16.87 2.99 1.14
CA GLY A 430 -17.62 4.22 1.40
C GLY A 430 -19.06 4.11 0.91
N VAL A 431 -20.03 4.57 1.70
CA VAL A 431 -21.47 4.45 1.36
C VAL A 431 -22.23 5.76 1.61
N VAL A 432 -23.49 5.78 1.19
CA VAL A 432 -24.45 6.80 1.64
C VAL A 432 -25.18 6.27 2.87
N THR A 433 -25.22 7.04 3.94
CA THR A 433 -25.99 6.69 5.14
C THR A 433 -27.21 7.57 5.31
N ARG A 434 -28.31 7.01 5.83
CA ARG A 434 -29.51 7.76 6.24
C ARG A 434 -29.84 7.45 7.70
N GLY A 435 -30.05 8.49 8.51
CA GLY A 435 -30.38 8.34 9.93
C GLY A 435 -29.22 7.88 10.83
N VAL A 436 -28.01 7.71 10.30
CA VAL A 436 -26.83 7.26 11.06
C VAL A 436 -26.05 8.44 11.66
N VAL A 437 -25.92 9.54 10.92
CA VAL A 437 -25.17 10.73 11.38
C VAL A 437 -26.07 11.61 12.26
N ASP A 438 -25.76 11.65 13.57
CA ASP A 438 -26.57 12.37 14.55
C ASP A 438 -26.72 13.88 14.22
N GLY A 439 -27.97 14.32 14.11
CA GLY A 439 -28.33 15.71 13.81
C GLY A 439 -28.31 16.07 12.31
N ILE A 440 -28.30 15.08 11.42
CA ILE A 440 -28.44 15.27 9.97
C ILE A 440 -29.57 14.37 9.44
N ASP A 441 -30.66 15.00 9.00
CA ASP A 441 -31.88 14.30 8.54
C ASP A 441 -31.89 13.96 7.04
N ARG A 442 -30.75 14.14 6.36
CA ARG A 442 -30.60 13.89 4.92
C ARG A 442 -29.57 12.80 4.65
N PRO A 443 -29.57 12.17 3.46
CA PRO A 443 -28.53 11.21 3.09
C PRO A 443 -27.13 11.84 3.17
N VAL A 444 -26.16 11.10 3.71
CA VAL A 444 -24.76 11.53 3.85
C VAL A 444 -23.87 10.58 3.04
N ALA A 445 -23.27 11.08 1.95
CA ALA A 445 -22.28 10.36 1.15
C ALA A 445 -20.90 10.51 1.79
N SER A 446 -20.35 9.43 2.31
CA SER A 446 -19.00 9.40 2.89
C SER A 446 -18.01 8.87 1.85
N ILE A 447 -17.31 9.78 1.18
CA ILE A 447 -16.22 9.42 0.26
C ILE A 447 -14.96 9.20 1.09
N MET A 448 -14.52 7.96 1.22
CA MET A 448 -13.36 7.66 2.06
C MET A 448 -12.07 7.96 1.28
N LEU A 449 -11.15 8.67 1.93
CA LEU A 449 -9.91 9.17 1.30
C LEU A 449 -8.73 8.20 1.47
N GLY A 450 -8.93 7.15 2.25
CA GLY A 450 -7.91 6.20 2.66
C GLY A 450 -8.48 5.25 3.70
N GLU A 451 -7.63 4.34 4.14
CA GLU A 451 -7.98 3.17 4.93
C GLU A 451 -7.11 3.12 6.19
N LYS A 452 -7.70 2.66 7.28
CA LYS A 452 -6.95 2.38 8.50
C LYS A 452 -6.06 1.16 8.27
N GLY A 453 -4.87 1.20 8.86
CA GLY A 453 -4.02 0.02 8.96
C GLY A 453 -4.60 -0.96 9.96
N PHE A 454 -4.03 -2.15 10.01
CA PHE A 454 -4.30 -3.07 11.11
C PHE A 454 -3.06 -3.87 11.48
N ALA A 455 -2.98 -4.25 12.74
CA ALA A 455 -1.95 -5.17 13.22
C ALA A 455 -2.52 -6.00 14.35
N THR A 456 -2.23 -7.30 14.35
CA THR A 456 -2.48 -8.13 15.51
C THR A 456 -1.17 -8.36 16.25
N VAL A 457 -1.11 -7.93 17.50
CA VAL A 457 0.03 -8.13 18.39
C VAL A 457 -0.24 -9.35 19.27
N ARG A 458 0.69 -10.31 19.26
CA ARG A 458 0.71 -11.44 20.18
C ARG A 458 1.49 -11.04 21.43
N LEU A 459 0.82 -11.18 22.57
CA LEU A 459 1.44 -11.13 23.89
C LEU A 459 1.61 -12.56 24.37
N SER A 460 2.82 -12.97 24.76
CA SER A 460 3.03 -14.33 25.28
C SER A 460 4.00 -14.35 26.46
N THR A 461 3.89 -15.38 27.30
CA THR A 461 4.79 -15.56 28.43
C THR A 461 4.98 -17.03 28.74
N ARG A 462 6.16 -17.38 29.28
CA ARG A 462 6.50 -18.73 29.73
C ARG A 462 6.85 -18.72 31.22
N ASP A 463 6.28 -19.67 31.94
CA ASP A 463 6.53 -19.91 33.37
C ASP A 463 6.86 -21.40 33.61
N LEU A 464 7.40 -21.72 34.78
CA LEU A 464 7.74 -23.09 35.19
C LEU A 464 6.51 -23.99 35.39
N GLY A 465 5.31 -23.42 35.58
CA GLY A 465 4.09 -24.15 35.94
C GLY A 465 4.10 -24.66 37.38
N GLY A 466 3.26 -25.64 37.70
CA GLY A 466 3.23 -26.27 39.03
C GLY A 466 1.84 -26.62 39.55
N HIS A 467 1.77 -27.04 40.82
CA HIS A 467 0.51 -27.36 41.48
C HIS A 467 -0.19 -26.09 41.98
N SER A 468 -1.49 -25.94 41.71
CA SER A 468 -2.21 -24.70 42.02
C SER A 468 -2.31 -24.36 43.53
N SER A 469 -2.02 -25.31 44.42
CA SER A 469 -1.99 -25.08 45.88
C SER A 469 -0.76 -24.32 46.37
N MET A 470 0.26 -24.13 45.53
CA MET A 470 1.51 -23.44 45.86
C MET A 470 1.87 -22.45 44.74
N PRO A 471 1.01 -21.44 44.45
CA PRO A 471 1.23 -20.57 43.32
C PRO A 471 2.34 -19.54 43.59
N PRO A 472 3.12 -19.15 42.56
CA PRO A 472 3.98 -17.98 42.65
C PRO A 472 3.14 -16.70 42.76
N LYS A 473 3.78 -15.57 43.07
CA LYS A 473 3.11 -14.26 43.19
C LYS A 473 2.26 -13.90 41.96
N HIS A 474 2.73 -14.24 40.76
CA HIS A 474 2.01 -14.07 39.51
C HIS A 474 2.16 -15.33 38.66
N THR A 475 1.04 -15.82 38.11
CA THR A 475 1.00 -16.93 37.16
C THR A 475 1.08 -16.41 35.72
N ALA A 476 1.39 -17.27 34.75
CA ALA A 476 1.40 -16.92 33.34
C ALA A 476 0.08 -16.27 32.89
N VAL A 477 -1.05 -16.87 33.27
CA VAL A 477 -2.39 -16.32 32.99
C VAL A 477 -2.57 -14.96 33.66
N GLY A 478 -2.17 -14.82 34.93
CA GLY A 478 -2.26 -13.55 35.64
C GLY A 478 -1.40 -12.46 35.00
N ARG A 479 -0.22 -12.81 34.48
CA ARG A 479 0.66 -11.86 33.79
C ARG A 479 0.04 -11.35 32.49
N ILE A 480 -0.40 -12.26 31.61
CA ILE A 480 -1.07 -11.89 30.36
C ILE A 480 -2.36 -11.10 30.64
N SER A 481 -3.13 -11.49 31.64
CA SER A 481 -4.36 -10.77 32.02
C SER A 481 -4.06 -9.32 32.41
N ARG A 482 -2.98 -9.07 33.17
CA ARG A 482 -2.57 -7.70 33.50
C ARG A 482 -2.05 -6.93 32.29
N ALA A 483 -1.35 -7.59 31.37
CA ALA A 483 -0.87 -6.95 30.15
C ALA A 483 -2.04 -6.49 29.27
N VAL A 484 -3.08 -7.32 29.15
CA VAL A 484 -4.34 -6.96 28.46
C VAL A 484 -5.01 -5.77 29.15
N VAL A 485 -5.22 -5.83 30.47
CA VAL A 485 -5.81 -4.73 31.24
C VAL A 485 -5.01 -3.44 31.10
N ALA A 486 -3.67 -3.52 31.11
CA ALA A 486 -2.82 -2.36 30.94
C ALA A 486 -3.03 -1.68 29.57
N LEU A 487 -3.20 -2.45 28.48
CA LEU A 487 -3.49 -1.91 27.16
C LEU A 487 -4.91 -1.32 27.06
N GLU A 488 -5.90 -1.95 27.68
CA GLU A 488 -7.29 -1.44 27.69
C GLU A 488 -7.42 -0.14 28.49
N ASP A 489 -6.72 -0.03 29.63
CA ASP A 489 -6.72 1.16 30.49
C ASP A 489 -5.89 2.32 29.93
N ASN A 490 -4.98 2.05 28.97
CA ASN A 490 -4.10 3.04 28.37
C ASN A 490 -4.24 3.05 26.84
N PRO A 491 -5.38 3.48 26.28
CA PRO A 491 -5.58 3.50 24.84
C PRO A 491 -4.68 4.51 24.13
N MET A 492 -4.31 4.23 22.87
CA MET A 492 -3.53 5.10 21.99
C MET A 492 -4.09 6.54 21.95
N PRO A 493 -3.27 7.60 21.86
CA PRO A 493 -3.74 8.99 21.91
C PRO A 493 -4.84 9.35 20.91
N LEU A 494 -5.63 10.39 21.24
CA LEU A 494 -6.60 10.95 20.31
C LEU A 494 -5.90 11.78 19.23
N LEU A 495 -6.26 11.53 17.98
CA LEU A 495 -5.73 12.23 16.81
C LEU A 495 -6.88 12.73 15.94
N MET A 496 -6.99 14.07 15.84
CA MET A 496 -7.87 14.71 14.86
C MET A 496 -7.12 14.85 13.54
N SER A 497 -7.20 13.84 12.68
CA SER A 497 -6.51 13.86 11.38
C SER A 497 -7.09 14.94 10.45
N PRO A 498 -6.33 15.38 9.41
CA PRO A 498 -6.85 16.30 8.39
C PRO A 498 -8.16 15.80 7.74
N THR A 499 -8.28 14.48 7.53
CA THR A 499 -9.49 13.85 6.99
C THR A 499 -10.69 14.03 7.90
N VAL A 500 -10.55 13.75 9.19
CA VAL A 500 -11.66 13.90 10.16
C VAL A 500 -12.02 15.37 10.33
N LEU A 501 -11.03 16.25 10.29
CA LEU A 501 -11.24 17.69 10.36
C LEU A 501 -12.05 18.21 9.15
N ASP A 502 -11.69 17.78 7.95
CA ASP A 502 -12.43 18.07 6.73
C ASP A 502 -13.87 17.49 6.78
N MET A 503 -14.03 16.25 7.25
CA MET A 503 -15.34 15.63 7.49
C MET A 503 -16.21 16.51 8.39
N THR A 504 -15.69 16.96 9.55
CA THR A 504 -16.48 17.81 10.46
C THR A 504 -16.91 19.13 9.80
N LYS A 505 -16.03 19.76 9.03
CA LYS A 505 -16.33 21.01 8.32
C LYS A 505 -17.38 20.82 7.23
N ARG A 506 -17.34 19.70 6.50
CA ARG A 506 -18.31 19.35 5.45
C ARG A 506 -19.69 19.04 6.01
N LEU A 507 -19.76 18.43 7.20
CA LEU A 507 -21.01 18.15 7.88
C LEU A 507 -21.62 19.37 8.58
N ALA A 508 -20.80 20.35 8.96
CA ALA A 508 -21.24 21.53 9.71
C ALA A 508 -22.45 22.29 9.12
N PRO A 509 -22.54 22.55 7.79
CA PRO A 509 -23.69 23.24 7.20
C PRO A 509 -25.03 22.54 7.41
N PHE A 510 -25.01 21.22 7.62
CA PHE A 510 -26.20 20.39 7.75
C PHE A 510 -26.66 20.22 9.21
N MET A 511 -25.85 20.64 10.18
CA MET A 511 -26.19 20.56 11.60
C MET A 511 -26.93 21.80 12.10
N SER A 512 -27.65 21.68 13.21
CA SER A 512 -28.23 22.80 13.96
C SER A 512 -27.20 23.47 14.89
N GLU A 513 -27.48 24.70 15.32
CA GLU A 513 -26.71 25.32 16.41
C GLU A 513 -26.97 24.59 17.74
N PRO A 514 -25.97 24.48 18.64
CA PRO A 514 -24.63 25.07 18.57
C PRO A 514 -23.58 24.21 17.83
N ARG A 515 -23.94 23.00 17.39
CA ARG A 515 -23.01 22.04 16.77
C ARG A 515 -22.41 22.59 15.47
N ARG A 516 -23.22 23.25 14.65
CA ARG A 516 -22.78 23.93 13.42
C ARG A 516 -21.61 24.89 13.68
N SER A 517 -21.74 25.81 14.65
CA SER A 517 -20.67 26.77 14.97
C SER A 517 -19.41 26.09 15.48
N LEU A 518 -19.55 25.05 16.31
CA LEU A 518 -18.43 24.26 16.82
C LEU A 518 -17.67 23.58 15.67
N LEU A 519 -18.36 22.88 14.77
CA LEU A 519 -17.73 22.15 13.67
C LEU A 519 -17.14 23.07 12.59
N ARG A 520 -17.75 24.24 12.32
CA ARG A 520 -17.14 25.27 11.44
C ARG A 520 -15.80 25.77 11.97
N SER A 521 -15.63 25.75 13.29
CA SER A 521 -14.42 26.18 13.98
C SER A 521 -13.55 25.00 14.43
N ALA A 522 -13.71 23.83 13.81
CA ALA A 522 -13.08 22.59 14.27
C ALA A 522 -11.55 22.67 14.36
N ASP A 523 -10.89 23.52 13.55
CA ASP A 523 -9.44 23.74 13.64
C ASP A 523 -9.01 24.25 15.04
N ARG A 524 -9.86 25.06 15.69
CA ARG A 524 -9.59 25.66 16.99
C ARG A 524 -10.03 24.77 18.16
N PHE A 525 -10.99 23.89 17.92
CA PHE A 525 -11.61 23.04 18.93
C PHE A 525 -11.34 21.55 18.69
N SER A 526 -10.28 21.21 17.94
CA SER A 526 -9.97 19.84 17.53
C SER A 526 -9.91 18.86 18.71
N ALA A 527 -9.21 19.21 19.79
CA ALA A 527 -9.11 18.39 20.99
C ALA A 527 -10.47 18.17 21.69
N VAL A 528 -11.32 19.21 21.72
CA VAL A 528 -12.67 19.13 22.31
C VAL A 528 -13.57 18.24 21.47
N ILE A 529 -13.55 18.41 20.15
CA ILE A 529 -14.33 17.61 19.21
C ILE A 529 -13.88 16.15 19.25
N ALA A 530 -12.57 15.88 19.23
CA ALA A 530 -12.05 14.53 19.35
C ALA A 530 -12.52 13.86 20.65
N ARG A 531 -12.51 14.58 21.78
CA ARG A 531 -13.03 14.09 23.06
C ARG A 531 -14.54 13.83 23.03
N ILE A 532 -15.32 14.62 22.31
CA ILE A 532 -16.77 14.38 22.14
C ILE A 532 -16.99 13.12 21.30
N LEU A 533 -16.19 12.90 20.25
CA LEU A 533 -16.28 11.74 19.38
C LEU A 533 -15.96 10.43 20.13
N THR A 534 -15.26 10.45 21.27
CA THR A 534 -15.07 9.24 22.08
C THR A 534 -16.33 8.78 22.83
N ALA A 535 -17.46 9.48 22.70
CA ALA A 535 -18.69 9.11 23.42
C ALA A 535 -19.34 7.83 22.89
N ARG A 536 -19.03 7.42 21.65
CA ARG A 536 -19.53 6.18 21.03
C ARG A 536 -18.38 5.46 20.32
N PRO A 537 -18.35 4.11 20.32
CA PRO A 537 -17.28 3.35 19.66
C PRO A 537 -17.11 3.69 18.17
N GLN A 538 -18.24 3.88 17.45
CA GLN A 538 -18.23 4.18 16.02
C GLN A 538 -17.54 5.52 15.72
N THR A 539 -17.76 6.53 16.56
CA THR A 539 -17.15 7.85 16.40
C THR A 539 -15.75 7.91 17.00
N GLU A 540 -15.44 7.10 18.01
CA GLU A 540 -14.09 7.01 18.57
C GLU A 540 -13.10 6.44 17.56
N ALA A 541 -13.52 5.46 16.78
CA ALA A 541 -12.71 4.85 15.73
C ALA A 541 -12.20 5.85 14.68
N LEU A 542 -12.88 7.01 14.53
CA LEU A 542 -12.46 8.08 13.62
C LEU A 542 -11.25 8.86 14.16
N VAL A 543 -11.11 8.96 15.48
CA VAL A 543 -10.11 9.81 16.14
C VAL A 543 -9.12 9.03 17.00
N ARG A 544 -9.13 7.70 16.92
CA ARG A 544 -8.16 6.85 17.63
C ARG A 544 -7.73 5.63 16.83
N THR A 545 -6.46 5.25 17.00
CA THR A 545 -6.06 3.86 16.81
C THR A 545 -6.70 3.00 17.89
N THR A 546 -7.63 2.13 17.49
CA THR A 546 -8.45 1.37 18.43
C THR A 546 -7.75 0.08 18.82
N THR A 547 -7.85 -0.30 20.09
CA THR A 547 -7.27 -1.51 20.68
C THR A 547 -8.40 -2.47 21.05
N ALA A 548 -8.31 -3.74 20.65
CA ALA A 548 -9.25 -4.77 21.04
C ALA A 548 -8.53 -6.08 21.35
N ALA A 549 -8.62 -6.57 22.59
CA ALA A 549 -8.17 -7.92 22.94
C ALA A 549 -9.24 -8.93 22.49
N THR A 550 -8.88 -9.80 21.55
CA THR A 550 -9.84 -10.69 20.88
C THR A 550 -9.71 -12.15 21.32
N VAL A 551 -8.51 -12.57 21.71
CA VAL A 551 -8.24 -13.96 22.12
C VAL A 551 -7.34 -13.96 23.35
N ILE A 552 -7.65 -14.82 24.33
CA ILE A 552 -6.75 -15.17 25.44
C ILE A 552 -6.72 -16.69 25.61
N ARG A 553 -5.53 -17.27 25.73
CA ARG A 553 -5.33 -18.72 25.91
C ARG A 553 -4.38 -19.00 27.07
N GLY A 554 -4.69 -20.02 27.86
CA GLY A 554 -3.83 -20.51 28.92
C GLY A 554 -4.52 -21.51 29.85
N GLY A 555 -3.78 -22.52 30.32
CA GLY A 555 -4.32 -23.56 31.21
C GLY A 555 -4.94 -24.73 30.46
N VAL A 556 -4.87 -25.91 31.08
CA VAL A 556 -5.52 -27.14 30.58
C VAL A 556 -6.42 -27.80 31.63
N LYS A 557 -6.12 -27.59 32.92
CA LYS A 557 -6.85 -28.14 34.06
C LYS A 557 -6.80 -27.15 35.22
N ALA A 558 -7.88 -27.04 35.98
CA ALA A 558 -8.01 -26.07 37.07
C ALA A 558 -6.97 -26.22 38.21
N ASN A 559 -6.40 -27.42 38.39
CA ASN A 559 -5.41 -27.71 39.44
C ASN A 559 -3.94 -27.64 38.98
N VAL A 560 -3.69 -27.25 37.73
CA VAL A 560 -2.34 -27.15 37.14
C VAL A 560 -2.10 -25.72 36.69
N LEU A 561 -1.01 -25.13 37.19
CA LEU A 561 -0.55 -23.82 36.74
C LEU A 561 0.04 -23.97 35.33
N PRO A 562 -0.48 -23.26 34.31
CA PRO A 562 0.05 -23.35 32.96
C PRO A 562 1.48 -22.81 32.89
N GLN A 563 2.26 -23.46 32.04
CA GLN A 563 3.61 -23.01 31.68
C GLN A 563 3.60 -21.96 30.56
N HIS A 564 2.46 -21.77 29.88
CA HIS A 564 2.32 -20.84 28.78
C HIS A 564 0.94 -20.16 28.84
N ALA A 565 0.93 -18.86 28.58
CA ALA A 565 -0.29 -18.10 28.32
C ALA A 565 -0.01 -17.09 27.21
N GLU A 566 -1.04 -16.80 26.41
CA GLU A 566 -0.96 -15.82 25.32
C GLU A 566 -2.27 -15.03 25.18
N ALA A 567 -2.16 -13.84 24.59
CA ALA A 567 -3.30 -13.06 24.12
C ALA A 567 -3.01 -12.48 22.72
N LEU A 568 -4.06 -12.33 21.91
CA LEU A 568 -4.02 -11.60 20.64
C LEU A 568 -4.78 -10.29 20.80
N VAL A 569 -4.11 -9.20 20.49
CA VAL A 569 -4.67 -7.84 20.58
C VAL A 569 -4.64 -7.23 19.19
N ASN A 570 -5.81 -6.93 18.65
CA ASN A 570 -5.98 -6.31 17.35
C ASN A 570 -5.98 -4.78 17.49
N PHE A 571 -5.25 -4.13 16.59
CA PHE A 571 -5.19 -2.68 16.47
C PHE A 571 -5.72 -2.27 15.09
N ARG A 572 -6.57 -1.24 15.03
CA ARG A 572 -6.93 -0.54 13.79
C ARG A 572 -6.27 0.83 13.79
N ILE A 573 -5.25 0.98 12.96
CA ILE A 573 -4.24 2.05 13.01
C ILE A 573 -4.71 3.24 12.17
N LEU A 574 -4.71 4.44 12.74
CA LEU A 574 -5.04 5.65 12.00
C LEU A 574 -3.90 6.06 11.04
N PRO A 575 -4.23 6.63 9.87
CA PRO A 575 -3.24 7.32 9.05
C PRO A 575 -2.50 8.41 9.84
N GLY A 576 -1.16 8.37 9.79
CA GLY A 576 -0.27 9.21 10.59
C GLY A 576 0.41 8.47 11.75
N GLU A 577 -0.04 7.25 12.06
CA GLU A 577 0.62 6.30 12.96
C GLU A 577 1.01 5.05 12.15
N SER A 578 1.85 4.18 12.74
CA SER A 578 2.37 2.98 12.08
C SER A 578 2.28 1.73 12.95
N VAL A 579 2.53 0.56 12.36
CA VAL A 579 2.69 -0.69 13.13
C VAL A 579 3.82 -0.57 14.17
N ALA A 580 4.90 0.14 13.83
CA ALA A 580 6.00 0.39 14.76
C ALA A 580 5.56 1.20 15.99
N ASP A 581 4.70 2.21 15.80
CA ASP A 581 4.14 3.01 16.90
C ASP A 581 3.26 2.17 17.83
N VAL A 582 2.45 1.27 17.26
CA VAL A 582 1.64 0.30 18.04
C VAL A 582 2.53 -0.60 18.90
N LEU A 583 3.60 -1.16 18.33
CA LEU A 583 4.53 -1.99 19.08
C LEU A 583 5.27 -1.21 20.18
N ALA A 584 5.66 0.03 19.90
CA ALA A 584 6.27 0.92 20.88
C ALA A 584 5.30 1.22 22.04
N HIS A 585 4.05 1.52 21.72
CA HIS A 585 2.99 1.72 22.71
C HIS A 585 2.75 0.46 23.56
N CYS A 586 2.69 -0.73 22.96
CA CYS A 586 2.51 -1.98 23.69
C CYS A 586 3.65 -2.22 24.70
N ARG A 587 4.91 -2.05 24.26
CA ARG A 587 6.10 -2.23 25.11
C ARG A 587 6.12 -1.23 26.27
N ALA A 588 5.86 0.04 25.99
CA ALA A 588 5.86 1.09 27.00
C ALA A 588 4.74 0.91 28.05
N THR A 589 3.56 0.46 27.61
CA THR A 589 2.38 0.30 28.47
C THR A 589 2.46 -0.95 29.34
N ILE A 590 2.90 -2.08 28.78
CA ILE A 590 2.98 -3.36 29.50
C ILE A 590 4.12 -3.34 30.51
N ALA A 591 5.30 -2.83 30.12
CA ALA A 591 6.47 -2.66 30.98
C ALA A 591 6.83 -3.90 31.85
N ASP A 592 6.65 -5.11 31.32
CA ASP A 592 7.01 -6.40 31.94
C ASP A 592 7.87 -7.18 30.94
N ASP A 593 9.17 -7.29 31.24
CA ASP A 593 10.19 -7.95 30.41
C ASP A 593 9.95 -9.45 30.20
N ARG A 594 9.03 -10.05 30.96
CA ARG A 594 8.60 -11.45 30.82
C ARG A 594 7.43 -11.64 29.88
N VAL A 595 6.90 -10.57 29.30
CA VAL A 595 5.88 -10.63 28.25
C VAL A 595 6.56 -10.37 26.92
N ASP A 596 6.64 -11.40 26.09
CA ASP A 596 7.10 -11.28 24.72
C ASP A 596 5.99 -10.60 23.89
N ILE A 597 6.39 -9.61 23.09
CA ILE A 597 5.49 -8.77 22.28
C ILE A 597 5.95 -8.85 20.83
N GLU A 598 5.16 -9.52 20.00
CA GLU A 598 5.49 -9.80 18.61
C GLU A 598 4.28 -9.60 17.72
N LEU A 599 4.50 -9.40 16.42
CA LEU A 599 3.41 -9.41 15.44
C LEU A 599 2.93 -10.84 15.20
N ALA A 600 1.61 -11.01 15.15
CA ALA A 600 1.03 -12.28 14.70
C ALA A 600 1.22 -12.43 13.18
N PRO A 601 1.60 -13.62 12.67
CA PRO A 601 1.70 -13.89 11.24
C PRO A 601 0.39 -13.59 10.51
N GLY A 602 0.49 -13.09 9.27
CA GLY A 602 -0.62 -12.95 8.33
C GLY A 602 -1.62 -11.83 8.61
N MET A 603 -1.46 -11.05 9.69
CA MET A 603 -2.48 -10.06 10.11
C MET A 603 -1.88 -8.67 10.31
N LEU A 604 -1.28 -8.10 9.26
CA LEU A 604 -0.74 -6.75 9.27
C LEU A 604 -0.91 -6.01 7.94
N ALA A 605 -1.25 -4.72 8.04
CA ALA A 605 -1.16 -3.76 6.95
C ALA A 605 -0.94 -2.37 7.53
N GLU A 606 0.01 -1.61 6.98
CA GLU A 606 0.18 -0.20 7.34
C GLU A 606 -1.05 0.61 6.88
N PRO A 607 -1.38 1.72 7.57
CA PRO A 607 -2.38 2.64 7.07
C PRO A 607 -2.04 3.14 5.68
N SER A 608 -3.08 3.30 4.89
CA SER A 608 -2.89 3.67 3.51
C SER A 608 -2.59 5.18 3.37
N PRO A 609 -1.92 5.63 2.30
CA PRO A 609 -1.85 7.05 1.95
C PRO A 609 -3.24 7.68 1.84
N VAL A 610 -3.38 8.93 2.31
CA VAL A 610 -4.64 9.68 2.27
C VAL A 610 -4.67 10.57 1.03
N SER A 611 -5.69 10.40 0.20
CA SER A 611 -5.94 11.23 -0.98
C SER A 611 -6.41 12.65 -0.62
N PRO A 612 -6.07 13.66 -1.42
CA PRO A 612 -6.59 15.02 -1.25
C PRO A 612 -8.10 15.07 -1.51
N SER A 613 -8.82 15.92 -0.75
CA SER A 613 -10.28 16.10 -0.88
C SER A 613 -10.71 17.39 -1.58
N ASP A 614 -9.76 18.13 -2.15
CA ASP A 614 -9.97 19.41 -2.85
C ASP A 614 -9.54 19.40 -4.34
N GLY A 615 -9.12 18.24 -4.85
CA GLY A 615 -8.73 18.03 -6.25
C GLY A 615 -9.90 17.75 -7.20
N PRO A 616 -9.64 17.81 -8.53
CA PRO A 616 -10.66 17.54 -9.55
C PRO A 616 -11.22 16.11 -9.51
N GLU A 617 -10.43 15.13 -9.09
CA GLU A 617 -10.84 13.73 -8.98
C GLU A 617 -11.84 13.53 -7.83
N PHE A 618 -11.61 14.17 -6.67
CA PHE A 618 -12.60 14.19 -5.59
C PHE A 618 -13.89 14.89 -6.03
N ALA A 619 -13.76 16.01 -6.75
CA ALA A 619 -14.91 16.75 -7.28
C ALA A 619 -15.72 15.90 -8.26
N LEU A 620 -15.07 15.11 -9.13
CA LEU A 620 -15.71 14.17 -10.04
C LEU A 620 -16.60 13.17 -9.28
N VAL A 621 -16.08 12.51 -8.24
CA VAL A 621 -16.85 11.56 -7.42
C VAL A 621 -18.00 12.26 -6.70
N ALA A 622 -17.72 13.39 -6.03
CA ALA A 622 -18.70 14.16 -5.27
C ALA A 622 -19.84 14.71 -6.14
N GLU A 623 -19.55 15.19 -7.35
CA GLU A 623 -20.55 15.66 -8.30
C GLU A 623 -21.37 14.51 -8.88
N SER A 624 -20.74 13.38 -9.17
CA SER A 624 -21.43 12.19 -9.67
C SER A 624 -22.38 11.62 -8.61
N ALA A 625 -21.97 11.62 -7.34
CA ALA A 625 -22.83 11.29 -6.20
C ALA A 625 -24.04 12.22 -6.10
N ARG A 626 -23.84 13.54 -6.23
CA ARG A 626 -24.96 14.52 -6.24
C ARG A 626 -25.86 14.38 -7.47
N LYS A 627 -25.35 13.90 -8.59
CA LYS A 627 -26.14 13.72 -9.81
C LYS A 627 -27.11 12.54 -9.67
N VAL A 628 -26.69 11.45 -9.01
CA VAL A 628 -27.57 10.31 -8.72
C VAL A 628 -28.40 10.48 -7.44
N LEU A 629 -27.99 11.41 -6.55
CA LEU A 629 -28.70 11.72 -5.31
C LEU A 629 -28.62 13.23 -4.99
N PRO A 630 -29.53 14.06 -5.53
CA PRO A 630 -29.45 15.53 -5.45
C PRO A 630 -29.37 16.13 -4.03
N ASP A 631 -30.05 15.53 -3.05
CA ASP A 631 -30.12 16.05 -1.67
C ASP A 631 -28.98 15.58 -0.75
N VAL A 632 -27.99 14.87 -1.29
CA VAL A 632 -26.93 14.24 -0.50
C VAL A 632 -25.94 15.26 0.08
N ALA A 633 -25.64 15.11 1.38
CA ALA A 633 -24.52 15.76 2.02
C ALA A 633 -23.23 14.97 1.72
N VAL A 634 -22.34 15.51 0.91
CA VAL A 634 -21.05 14.89 0.64
C VAL A 634 -20.04 15.25 1.74
N THR A 635 -19.46 14.24 2.36
CA THR A 635 -18.41 14.34 3.36
C THR A 635 -17.24 13.43 3.01
N THR A 636 -16.16 13.53 3.79
CA THR A 636 -15.00 12.66 3.73
C THR A 636 -14.96 11.70 4.91
N GLY A 637 -14.13 10.66 4.82
CA GLY A 637 -13.89 9.73 5.91
C GLY A 637 -12.71 8.81 5.65
N LEU A 638 -12.58 7.78 6.48
CA LEU A 638 -11.61 6.70 6.34
C LEU A 638 -12.36 5.38 6.38
N VAL A 639 -11.95 4.42 5.55
CA VAL A 639 -12.40 3.04 5.68
C VAL A 639 -11.87 2.50 7.01
N PRO A 640 -12.73 2.00 7.92
CA PRO A 640 -12.27 1.46 9.20
C PRO A 640 -11.49 0.15 9.07
N GLY A 641 -11.79 -0.63 8.02
CA GLY A 641 -11.08 -1.83 7.60
C GLY A 641 -10.12 -1.57 6.45
N ALA A 642 -9.89 -2.59 5.64
CA ALA A 642 -9.10 -2.54 4.43
C ALA A 642 -9.90 -3.19 3.29
N THR A 643 -9.66 -2.73 2.07
CA THR A 643 -10.22 -3.20 0.81
C THR A 643 -9.08 -3.59 -0.13
N ASP A 644 -9.39 -4.11 -1.32
CA ASP A 644 -8.39 -4.40 -2.34
C ASP A 644 -7.56 -3.18 -2.75
N ALA A 645 -8.10 -1.96 -2.64
CA ALA A 645 -7.39 -0.69 -2.92
C ALA A 645 -6.01 -0.57 -2.24
N ARG A 646 -5.80 -1.24 -1.10
CA ARG A 646 -4.51 -1.25 -0.39
C ARG A 646 -3.36 -1.78 -1.25
N HIS A 647 -3.64 -2.69 -2.18
CA HIS A 647 -2.65 -3.29 -3.09
C HIS A 647 -2.24 -2.36 -4.23
N TYR A 648 -3.06 -1.34 -4.51
CA TYR A 648 -2.94 -0.49 -5.69
C TYR A 648 -2.36 0.91 -5.43
N ASN A 649 -1.81 1.15 -4.23
CA ASN A 649 -1.28 2.46 -3.82
C ASN A 649 -0.27 3.05 -4.83
N ASP A 650 0.56 2.22 -5.47
CA ASP A 650 1.60 2.67 -6.41
C ASP A 650 1.12 2.78 -7.87
N VAL A 651 -0.10 2.32 -8.18
CA VAL A 651 -0.65 2.34 -9.55
C VAL A 651 -1.69 3.43 -9.78
N ALA A 652 -1.99 4.26 -8.77
CA ALA A 652 -2.95 5.35 -8.88
C ALA A 652 -2.39 6.65 -8.28
N ALA A 653 -2.76 7.81 -8.85
CA ALA A 653 -2.37 9.11 -8.33
C ALA A 653 -3.17 9.49 -7.09
N VAL A 654 -4.49 9.25 -7.12
CA VAL A 654 -5.37 9.34 -5.95
C VAL A 654 -6.31 8.15 -5.89
N ARG A 655 -6.74 7.79 -4.67
CA ARG A 655 -7.75 6.76 -4.43
C ARG A 655 -8.94 7.28 -3.63
N PHE A 656 -10.12 6.76 -3.95
CA PHE A 656 -11.31 6.94 -3.13
C PHE A 656 -12.03 5.61 -2.99
N ASN A 657 -12.75 5.49 -1.88
CA ASN A 657 -13.57 4.34 -1.55
C ASN A 657 -15.00 4.88 -1.42
N PHE A 658 -15.87 4.57 -2.40
CA PHE A 658 -17.23 5.09 -2.45
C PHE A 658 -18.14 4.36 -3.45
N ALA A 659 -19.30 3.91 -2.95
CA ALA A 659 -20.43 3.39 -3.70
C ALA A 659 -21.72 4.08 -3.21
N PRO A 660 -22.58 4.64 -4.09
CA PRO A 660 -23.78 5.38 -3.68
C PRO A 660 -24.97 4.49 -3.23
N ILE A 661 -24.68 3.46 -2.43
CA ILE A 661 -25.69 2.62 -1.77
C ILE A 661 -26.20 3.38 -0.54
N ILE A 662 -27.52 3.57 -0.43
CA ILE A 662 -28.13 4.16 0.77
C ILE A 662 -28.37 3.04 1.77
N LEU A 663 -27.72 3.14 2.92
CA LEU A 663 -27.85 2.21 4.03
C LEU A 663 -28.37 2.93 5.29
N GLU A 664 -29.28 2.26 6.00
CA GLU A 664 -29.66 2.65 7.35
C GLU A 664 -28.82 1.90 8.39
N GLN A 665 -28.98 2.24 9.67
CA GLN A 665 -28.22 1.61 10.76
C GLN A 665 -28.35 0.08 10.75
N ALA A 666 -29.55 -0.43 10.48
CA ALA A 666 -29.80 -1.87 10.43
C ALA A 666 -29.13 -2.53 9.20
N ASP A 667 -28.91 -1.80 8.11
CA ASP A 667 -28.28 -2.37 6.90
C ASP A 667 -26.76 -2.44 7.04
N LEU A 668 -26.15 -1.52 7.80
CA LEU A 668 -24.73 -1.60 8.13
C LEU A 668 -24.40 -2.89 8.90
N GLU A 669 -25.31 -3.38 9.73
CA GLU A 669 -25.16 -4.64 10.48
C GLU A 669 -25.35 -5.89 9.60
N ARG A 670 -25.85 -5.74 8.36
CA ARG A 670 -26.04 -6.83 7.41
C ARG A 670 -24.79 -7.11 6.58
N ILE A 671 -23.86 -6.17 6.47
CA ILE A 671 -22.55 -6.39 5.84
C ILE A 671 -21.82 -7.45 6.68
N HIS A 672 -21.44 -8.56 6.03
CA HIS A 672 -20.95 -9.80 6.66
C HIS A 672 -21.95 -10.49 7.62
N GLY A 673 -23.12 -9.89 7.85
CA GLY A 673 -24.19 -10.39 8.73
C GLY A 673 -25.23 -11.25 8.01
N SER A 674 -26.28 -11.62 8.73
CA SER A 674 -27.47 -12.30 8.17
C SER A 674 -28.37 -11.31 7.43
N ASP A 675 -29.21 -11.83 6.52
CA ASP A 675 -30.20 -11.04 5.78
C ASP A 675 -29.60 -9.92 4.91
N GLU A 676 -28.39 -10.13 4.40
CA GLU A 676 -27.79 -9.24 3.41
C GLU A 676 -28.68 -9.15 2.16
N ARG A 677 -28.93 -7.91 1.73
CA ARG A 677 -29.83 -7.58 0.63
C ARG A 677 -29.51 -6.18 0.10
N ILE A 678 -29.84 -5.92 -1.16
CA ILE A 678 -29.76 -4.59 -1.76
C ILE A 678 -31.11 -4.23 -2.37
N SER A 679 -31.56 -2.99 -2.16
CA SER A 679 -32.81 -2.55 -2.78
C SER A 679 -32.62 -2.37 -4.29
N HIS A 680 -33.70 -2.57 -5.05
CA HIS A 680 -33.69 -2.35 -6.49
C HIS A 680 -33.22 -0.93 -6.83
N GLU A 681 -33.66 0.07 -6.06
CA GLU A 681 -33.25 1.46 -6.21
C GLU A 681 -31.75 1.67 -5.95
N ASN A 682 -31.20 1.04 -4.91
CA ASN A 682 -29.76 1.11 -4.62
C ASN A 682 -28.95 0.52 -5.77
N TYR A 683 -29.35 -0.64 -6.30
CA TYR A 683 -28.64 -1.28 -7.40
C TYR A 683 -28.70 -0.45 -8.69
N GLN A 684 -29.86 0.11 -9.05
CA GLN A 684 -29.95 1.02 -10.19
C GLN A 684 -29.11 2.29 -10.00
N ARG A 685 -29.01 2.80 -8.76
CA ARG A 685 -28.18 3.97 -8.46
C ARG A 685 -26.69 3.70 -8.67
N LEU A 686 -26.22 2.49 -8.33
CA LEU A 686 -24.84 2.06 -8.60
C LEU A 686 -24.55 2.09 -10.10
N ILE A 687 -25.39 1.45 -10.91
CA ILE A 687 -25.25 1.40 -12.37
C ILE A 687 -25.21 2.82 -12.96
N ALA A 688 -26.14 3.68 -12.55
CA ALA A 688 -26.21 5.05 -13.03
C ALA A 688 -24.97 5.88 -12.65
N PHE A 689 -24.45 5.69 -11.44
CA PHE A 689 -23.25 6.36 -10.97
C PHE A 689 -22.01 5.95 -11.75
N ASP A 690 -21.84 4.64 -12.00
CA ASP A 690 -20.75 4.13 -12.81
C ASP A 690 -20.82 4.63 -14.24
N ARG A 691 -22.03 4.67 -14.81
CA ARG A 691 -22.24 5.20 -16.14
C ARG A 691 -21.80 6.66 -16.24
N ILE A 692 -22.12 7.48 -15.24
CA ILE A 692 -21.68 8.89 -15.18
C ILE A 692 -20.15 8.98 -15.11
N LEU A 693 -19.49 8.12 -14.34
CA LEU A 693 -18.02 8.13 -14.25
C LEU A 693 -17.37 7.73 -15.58
N ILE A 694 -17.87 6.67 -16.22
CA ILE A 694 -17.39 6.20 -17.54
C ILE A 694 -17.55 7.31 -18.61
N GLU A 695 -18.64 8.06 -18.60
CA GLU A 695 -18.86 9.15 -19.56
C GLU A 695 -17.96 10.38 -19.32
N ARG A 696 -17.47 10.56 -18.09
CA ARG A 696 -16.68 11.73 -17.69
C ARG A 696 -15.17 11.50 -17.70
N LEU A 697 -14.74 10.24 -17.75
CA LEU A 697 -13.35 9.81 -17.83
C LEU A 697 -13.03 9.36 -19.25
#